data_AF-A0A1U7IAQ2-F1
#
_entry.id   AF-A0A1U7IAQ2-F1
#
_cell.length_a   1.000
_cell.length_b   1.000
_cell.length_c   1.000
_cell.angle_alpha   90.00
_cell.angle_beta   90.00
_cell.angle_gamma   90.00
#
_symmetry.space_group_name_H-M   'P 1'
#
loop_
_entity.id
_entity.type
_entity.pdbx_description
1 polymer ?
#
loop_
_entity_poly.entity_id
_entity_poly.type
_entity_poly.pdbx_seq_one_letter_code
_entity_poly.pdbx_strand_id
1 'polypeptide(L)'
;MTNNQPYKNAVLDDKELQEGLKKINPKFGDFVTRVAGEVWGLPLIDQKTKALITIAIDIVNQSHNGPGNPFPAHIDMALKQGATREEIEELLLFMCVYAGFNKVAGCFGMLKEIFQQIGGQGTAAMTPDYATRERQQTVAFYTLLWKKQDLNTALFSDYWKNVNGSLGAQLPGQYQNWQHHLDPQIIDIWPTLNGIKSTATEIDRCDGIAEIIFANESDRQAYFQSAYLLENDGKNLFSKAVGYTTSPGNSVTYIDRLNGAIDAIKLHVLIKKTDGASLAEFRQYMSDTFAPAISKNQEVLKFRLHLFDPRPHPPSDPHYESPEKQYQAAFEIAFANYQEMQQFFRSKDYLAATKIQGNYIKEINALPERSTYTFVDEGHITQIGKGSSKVTEMIANVGTNNYSSESPLSNGNYNGKSSLAQHLQGVQHFGITVDDMDKAIEFYTEVLGGKIAIGGDGFYGEDLHNLLFQKEELEALQKGINPRSVGVPNIRDNTQESLDVRFISFGNTCVEVIHFRDAKLSPKAPNVFSKVPSSVGFANVPHISFHVKDDVDLNDFAQMLEDECQRRGMTNVVVNKTIHVNSEAERRKTGLSFAKTEFPGDFDGWALFYCKGPNGEQLEFNQVRRTALKNFKRAQQEYNQLTGRNFPWASDAIKENGNMMTATTTKWEWPHTKKWPKYSGSKVDILKQLFLAGEAMNVNNFVEFFTEDCLYQFGNFPVVYGKQGIKDSSAGFLEKCEGLHHHIKNVWQPSEELVIIEMEVTYVRHDGKVFTLPCADTVRFKGDKISELRIFMDIMPMFTTP
;
A
#
# COMPACT_ATOMS: atom_id res chain seq x y z
N MET A 1 -23.92 -40.98 -2.39
CA MET A 1 -24.29 -40.96 -0.96
C MET A 1 -23.06 -41.34 -0.17
N THR A 2 -22.29 -40.37 0.31
CA THR A 2 -21.25 -40.58 1.32
C THR A 2 -21.72 -39.81 2.56
N ASN A 3 -21.90 -40.54 3.65
CA ASN A 3 -22.39 -40.02 4.92
C ASN A 3 -21.41 -38.94 5.43
N ASN A 4 -21.79 -37.68 5.33
CA ASN A 4 -21.00 -36.55 5.81
C ASN A 4 -21.24 -36.30 7.32
N GLN A 5 -21.34 -37.39 8.10
CA GLN A 5 -21.46 -37.29 9.55
C GLN A 5 -20.07 -37.42 10.20
N PRO A 6 -19.68 -36.47 11.07
CA PRO A 6 -18.45 -36.58 11.84
C PRO A 6 -18.42 -37.89 12.64
N TYR A 7 -17.25 -38.51 12.75
CA TYR A 7 -17.11 -39.74 13.51
C TYR A 7 -17.45 -39.51 14.98
N LYS A 8 -18.20 -40.43 15.61
CA LYS A 8 -18.47 -40.36 17.05
C LYS A 8 -17.19 -40.53 17.85
N ASN A 9 -16.26 -41.32 17.32
CA ASN A 9 -14.90 -41.48 17.81
C ASN A 9 -13.92 -41.42 16.63
N ALA A 10 -13.09 -40.37 16.58
CA ALA A 10 -12.16 -40.13 15.47
C ALA A 10 -11.12 -41.24 15.25
N VAL A 11 -10.94 -42.15 16.22
CA VAL A 11 -9.98 -43.25 16.15
C VAL A 11 -10.67 -44.59 15.85
N LEU A 12 -11.73 -44.93 16.58
CA LEU A 12 -12.40 -46.24 16.46
C LEU A 12 -13.28 -46.36 15.21
N ASP A 13 -13.82 -45.24 14.74
CA ASP A 13 -14.71 -45.20 13.58
C ASP A 13 -13.95 -44.97 12.25
N ASP A 14 -12.71 -44.48 12.30
CA ASP A 14 -11.85 -44.33 11.12
C ASP A 14 -11.08 -45.62 10.83
N LYS A 15 -11.55 -46.40 9.85
CA LYS A 15 -10.91 -47.66 9.44
C LYS A 15 -9.63 -47.45 8.64
N GLU A 16 -9.53 -46.36 7.89
CA GLU A 16 -8.34 -46.04 7.10
C GLU A 16 -7.17 -45.68 8.01
N LEU A 17 -7.43 -44.89 9.06
CA LEU A 17 -6.45 -44.59 10.12
C LEU A 17 -5.97 -45.88 10.80
N GLN A 18 -6.89 -46.77 11.19
CA GLN A 18 -6.55 -48.06 11.82
C GLN A 18 -5.68 -48.93 10.93
N GLU A 19 -6.01 -49.04 9.64
CA GLU A 19 -5.22 -49.80 8.68
C GLU A 19 -3.85 -49.15 8.42
N GLY A 20 -3.78 -47.83 8.32
CA GLY A 20 -2.54 -47.07 8.18
C GLY A 20 -1.57 -47.35 9.33
N LEU A 21 -2.06 -47.29 10.57
CA LEU A 21 -1.25 -47.57 11.75
C LEU A 21 -0.77 -49.04 11.80
N LYS A 22 -1.61 -50.00 11.40
CA LYS A 22 -1.23 -51.43 11.34
C LYS A 22 -0.19 -51.71 10.24
N LYS A 23 -0.23 -50.98 9.13
CA LYS A 23 0.78 -51.06 8.05
C LYS A 23 2.16 -50.60 8.52
N ILE A 24 2.23 -49.63 9.45
CA ILE A 24 3.50 -49.24 10.08
C ILE A 24 4.05 -50.41 10.91
N ASN A 25 3.24 -50.94 11.83
CA ASN A 25 3.52 -52.16 12.56
C ASN A 25 2.23 -52.72 13.20
N PRO A 26 1.91 -54.02 13.05
CA PRO A 26 0.65 -54.57 13.56
C PRO A 26 0.45 -54.39 15.07
N LYS A 27 1.50 -54.59 15.88
CA LYS A 27 1.42 -54.41 17.35
C LYS A 27 1.26 -52.96 17.74
N PHE A 28 1.95 -52.05 17.03
CA PHE A 28 1.81 -50.61 17.25
C PHE A 28 0.41 -50.14 16.88
N GLY A 29 -0.11 -50.53 15.71
CA GLY A 29 -1.45 -50.16 15.27
C GLY A 29 -2.52 -50.62 16.24
N ASP A 30 -2.48 -51.90 16.65
CA ASP A 30 -3.42 -52.43 17.65
C ASP A 30 -3.30 -51.71 19.01
N PHE A 31 -2.08 -51.36 19.42
CA PHE A 31 -1.85 -50.62 20.67
C PHE A 31 -2.40 -49.20 20.61
N VAL A 32 -2.08 -48.43 19.56
CA VAL A 32 -2.55 -47.05 19.37
C VAL A 32 -4.07 -47.00 19.25
N THR A 33 -4.68 -47.85 18.42
CA THR A 33 -6.14 -47.88 18.25
C THR A 33 -6.86 -48.16 19.58
N ARG A 34 -6.35 -49.09 20.40
CA ARG A 34 -6.96 -49.41 21.69
C ARG A 34 -6.82 -48.27 22.71
N VAL A 35 -5.62 -47.71 22.86
CA VAL A 35 -5.33 -46.69 23.89
C VAL A 35 -5.90 -45.33 23.49
N ALA A 36 -5.70 -44.90 22.25
CA ALA A 36 -6.25 -43.62 21.77
C ALA A 36 -7.77 -43.68 21.68
N GLY A 37 -8.35 -44.82 21.26
CA GLY A 37 -9.80 -44.99 21.17
C GLY A 37 -10.53 -44.72 22.50
N GLU A 38 -9.94 -45.10 23.64
CA GLU A 38 -10.50 -44.86 24.97
C GLU A 38 -10.53 -43.37 25.32
N VAL A 39 -9.41 -42.65 25.17
CA VAL A 39 -9.31 -41.22 25.50
C VAL A 39 -10.14 -40.35 24.54
N TRP A 40 -10.11 -40.68 23.24
CA TRP A 40 -10.95 -40.00 22.25
C TRP A 40 -12.44 -40.26 22.48
N GLY A 41 -12.83 -41.33 23.18
CA GLY A 41 -14.22 -41.63 23.55
C GLY A 41 -14.79 -40.82 24.72
N LEU A 42 -13.98 -40.06 25.47
CA LEU A 42 -14.47 -39.27 26.61
C LEU A 42 -15.40 -38.12 26.18
N PRO A 43 -16.52 -37.84 26.88
CA PRO A 43 -17.63 -37.06 26.30
C PRO A 43 -17.52 -35.53 26.46
N LEU A 44 -16.62 -35.01 27.31
CA LEU A 44 -16.65 -33.60 27.71
C LEU A 44 -16.04 -32.62 26.68
N ILE A 45 -15.16 -33.11 25.82
CA ILE A 45 -14.55 -32.32 24.74
C ILE A 45 -14.94 -33.02 23.43
N ASP A 46 -15.47 -32.28 22.47
CA ASP A 46 -15.86 -32.84 21.18
C ASP A 46 -14.63 -33.25 20.34
N GLN A 47 -14.88 -34.05 19.31
CA GLN A 47 -13.82 -34.66 18.49
C GLN A 47 -13.02 -33.63 17.69
N LYS A 48 -13.68 -32.57 17.20
CA LYS A 48 -13.04 -31.50 16.42
C LYS A 48 -12.09 -30.71 17.32
N THR A 49 -12.52 -30.34 18.52
CA THR A 49 -11.64 -29.66 19.49
C THR A 49 -10.48 -30.54 19.93
N LYS A 50 -10.68 -31.86 20.14
CA LYS A 50 -9.56 -32.78 20.42
C LYS A 50 -8.53 -32.82 19.29
N ALA A 51 -8.98 -32.84 18.03
CA ALA A 51 -8.10 -32.84 16.87
C ALA A 51 -7.28 -31.54 16.75
N LEU A 52 -7.91 -30.38 17.00
CA LEU A 52 -7.21 -29.09 17.06
C LEU A 52 -6.17 -29.05 18.20
N ILE A 53 -6.49 -29.60 19.38
CA ILE A 53 -5.53 -29.72 20.49
C ILE A 53 -4.34 -30.61 20.10
N THR A 54 -4.56 -31.72 19.39
CA THR A 54 -3.45 -32.57 18.93
C THR A 54 -2.55 -31.87 17.92
N ILE A 55 -3.10 -31.05 17.02
CA ILE A 55 -2.31 -30.20 16.11
C ILE A 55 -1.47 -29.19 16.92
N ALA A 56 -2.04 -28.56 17.95
CA ALA A 56 -1.29 -27.67 18.84
C ALA A 56 -0.11 -28.38 19.53
N ILE A 57 -0.31 -29.63 19.98
CA ILE A 57 0.72 -30.46 20.59
C ILE A 57 1.84 -30.78 19.59
N ASP A 58 1.49 -31.14 18.35
CA ASP A 58 2.48 -31.43 17.30
C ASP A 58 3.37 -30.23 17.00
N ILE A 59 2.79 -29.02 16.97
CA ILE A 59 3.53 -27.76 16.79
C ILE A 59 4.55 -27.56 17.91
N VAL A 60 4.13 -27.73 19.17
CA VAL A 60 5.02 -27.54 20.34
C VAL A 60 6.18 -28.53 20.32
N ASN A 61 5.90 -29.78 19.92
CA ASN A 61 6.85 -30.87 19.81
C ASN A 61 7.63 -30.88 18.47
N GLN A 62 7.39 -29.91 17.58
CA GLN A 62 7.98 -29.83 16.23
C GLN A 62 7.83 -31.12 15.40
N SER A 63 6.72 -31.82 15.60
CA SER A 63 6.45 -33.12 14.99
C SER A 63 5.83 -33.00 13.59
N HIS A 64 6.32 -32.04 12.78
CA HIS A 64 5.89 -31.80 11.39
C HIS A 64 6.94 -32.19 10.35
N ASN A 65 8.16 -32.57 10.78
CA ASN A 65 9.27 -32.90 9.88
C ASN A 65 9.62 -34.39 9.93
N GLY A 66 9.98 -34.95 8.77
CA GLY A 66 10.49 -36.32 8.62
C GLY A 66 9.41 -37.39 8.38
N PRO A 67 9.80 -38.59 7.91
CA PRO A 67 8.86 -39.68 7.62
C PRO A 67 8.13 -40.18 8.87
N GLY A 68 6.82 -40.38 8.78
CA GLY A 68 6.01 -40.96 9.87
C GLY A 68 5.67 -39.99 11.00
N ASN A 69 5.82 -38.68 10.78
CA ASN A 69 5.40 -37.68 11.76
C ASN A 69 3.86 -37.58 11.86
N PRO A 70 3.29 -37.28 13.04
CA PRO A 70 1.85 -37.33 13.30
C PRO A 70 1.06 -36.13 12.74
N PHE A 71 1.72 -35.03 12.39
CA PHE A 71 1.05 -33.77 12.03
C PHE A 71 0.07 -33.91 10.85
N PRO A 72 0.42 -34.51 9.70
CA PRO A 72 -0.54 -34.75 8.62
C PRO A 72 -1.74 -35.61 9.02
N ALA A 73 -1.53 -36.60 9.90
CA ALA A 73 -2.61 -37.46 10.35
C ALA A 73 -3.60 -36.70 11.25
N HIS A 74 -3.11 -35.85 12.15
CA HIS A 74 -3.98 -35.03 13.00
C HIS A 74 -4.72 -33.93 12.20
N ILE A 75 -4.11 -33.42 11.12
CA ILE A 75 -4.79 -32.53 10.17
C ILE A 75 -5.94 -33.26 9.46
N ASP A 76 -5.70 -34.46 8.92
CA ASP A 76 -6.75 -35.28 8.29
C ASP A 76 -7.89 -35.61 9.27
N MET A 77 -7.54 -35.97 10.51
CA MET A 77 -8.52 -36.21 11.58
C MET A 77 -9.35 -34.95 11.88
N ALA A 78 -8.74 -33.77 11.93
CA ALA A 78 -9.47 -32.52 12.15
C ALA A 78 -10.46 -32.22 11.02
N LEU A 79 -10.03 -32.41 9.76
CA LEU A 79 -10.87 -32.21 8.58
C LEU A 79 -12.07 -33.16 8.56
N LYS A 80 -11.86 -34.46 8.86
CA LYS A 80 -12.93 -35.47 8.97
C LYS A 80 -13.92 -35.16 10.10
N GLN A 81 -13.51 -34.37 11.09
CA GLN A 81 -14.37 -33.88 12.18
C GLN A 81 -15.01 -32.52 11.88
N GLY A 82 -14.84 -31.98 10.67
CA GLY A 82 -15.45 -30.72 10.24
C GLY A 82 -14.68 -29.48 10.65
N ALA A 83 -13.39 -29.58 10.96
CA ALA A 83 -12.52 -28.41 10.99
C ALA A 83 -12.32 -27.86 9.58
N THR A 84 -12.38 -26.55 9.41
CA THR A 84 -12.05 -25.89 8.15
C THR A 84 -10.57 -25.59 8.08
N ARG A 85 -10.08 -25.28 6.87
CA ARG A 85 -8.71 -24.83 6.67
C ARG A 85 -8.44 -23.55 7.46
N GLU A 86 -9.40 -22.63 7.47
CA GLU A 86 -9.31 -21.34 8.15
C GLU A 86 -9.17 -21.52 9.66
N GLU A 87 -9.91 -22.47 10.26
CA GLU A 87 -9.78 -22.78 11.69
C GLU A 87 -8.40 -23.37 12.05
N ILE A 88 -7.81 -24.16 11.15
CA ILE A 88 -6.46 -24.71 11.33
C ILE A 88 -5.40 -23.61 11.14
N GLU A 89 -5.57 -22.71 10.18
CA GLU A 89 -4.69 -21.56 9.97
C GLU A 89 -4.78 -20.57 11.15
N GLU A 90 -5.98 -20.34 11.71
CA GLU A 90 -6.18 -19.55 12.92
C GLU A 90 -5.48 -20.18 14.12
N LEU A 91 -5.59 -21.50 14.31
CA LEU A 91 -4.84 -22.22 15.34
C LEU A 91 -3.33 -22.05 15.17
N LEU A 92 -2.80 -22.19 13.95
CA LEU A 92 -1.37 -21.98 13.68
C LEU A 92 -0.94 -20.55 14.05
N LEU A 93 -1.70 -19.53 13.63
CA LEU A 93 -1.43 -18.13 13.97
C LEU A 93 -1.47 -17.89 15.49
N PHE A 94 -2.45 -18.47 16.20
CA PHE A 94 -2.52 -18.41 17.65
C PHE A 94 -1.27 -19.03 18.29
N MET A 95 -0.82 -20.17 17.77
CA MET A 95 0.37 -20.87 18.25
C MET A 95 1.68 -20.11 17.97
N CYS A 96 1.72 -19.12 17.06
CA CYS A 96 2.90 -18.26 16.89
C CYS A 96 3.26 -17.52 18.19
N VAL A 97 2.23 -17.12 18.95
CA VAL A 97 2.39 -16.37 20.20
C VAL A 97 2.88 -17.27 21.33
N TYR A 98 2.37 -18.50 21.41
CA TYR A 98 2.60 -19.39 22.57
C TYR A 98 3.67 -20.46 22.36
N ALA A 99 3.90 -20.91 21.12
CA ALA A 99 4.94 -21.87 20.77
C ALA A 99 6.14 -21.25 20.04
N GLY A 100 6.00 -20.01 19.57
CA GLY A 100 7.05 -19.24 18.89
C GLY A 100 7.01 -19.37 17.36
N PHE A 101 7.20 -18.25 16.67
CA PHE A 101 7.11 -18.11 15.22
C PHE A 101 7.91 -19.17 14.43
N ASN A 102 9.13 -19.49 14.87
CA ASN A 102 9.98 -20.46 14.18
C ASN A 102 9.44 -21.90 14.25
N LYS A 103 8.70 -22.26 15.31
CA LYS A 103 8.07 -23.59 15.41
C LYS A 103 6.87 -23.72 14.48
N VAL A 104 6.15 -22.61 14.26
CA VAL A 104 4.94 -22.59 13.43
C VAL A 104 5.25 -22.43 11.94
N ALA A 105 6.32 -21.71 11.57
CA ALA A 105 6.66 -21.46 10.17
C ALA A 105 6.76 -22.75 9.33
N GLY A 106 7.42 -23.79 9.84
CA GLY A 106 7.50 -25.09 9.17
C GLY A 106 6.14 -25.81 9.07
N CYS A 107 5.26 -25.59 10.04
CA CYS A 107 3.90 -26.15 10.03
C CYS A 107 3.02 -25.52 8.94
N PHE A 108 3.18 -24.21 8.63
CA PHE A 108 2.52 -23.58 7.48
C PHE A 108 3.01 -24.16 6.14
N GLY A 109 4.31 -24.46 6.03
CA GLY A 109 4.88 -25.13 4.86
C GLY A 109 4.26 -26.52 4.65
N MET A 110 4.23 -27.33 5.71
CA MET A 110 3.61 -28.67 5.67
C MET A 110 2.10 -28.61 5.41
N LEU A 111 1.38 -27.66 6.01
CA LEU A 111 -0.05 -27.46 5.75
C LEU A 111 -0.31 -27.17 4.26
N LYS A 112 0.51 -26.32 3.65
CA LYS A 112 0.43 -26.04 2.21
C LYS A 112 0.65 -27.30 1.38
N GLU A 113 1.64 -28.13 1.70
CA GLU A 113 1.90 -29.40 1.03
C GLU A 113 0.73 -30.38 1.15
N ILE A 114 0.16 -30.52 2.35
CA ILE A 114 -1.02 -31.38 2.61
C ILE A 114 -2.19 -30.94 1.73
N PHE A 115 -2.52 -29.65 1.71
CA PHE A 115 -3.63 -29.15 0.89
C PHE A 115 -3.33 -29.19 -0.62
N GLN A 116 -2.06 -29.10 -1.03
CA GLN A 116 -1.65 -29.35 -2.41
C GLN A 116 -1.80 -30.83 -2.80
N GLN A 117 -1.51 -31.77 -1.89
CA GLN A 117 -1.69 -33.20 -2.12
C GLN A 117 -3.17 -33.61 -2.12
N ILE A 118 -3.97 -33.07 -1.21
CA ILE A 118 -5.44 -33.22 -1.21
C ILE A 118 -6.02 -32.64 -2.52
N GLY A 119 -5.47 -31.52 -3.00
CA GLY A 119 -5.81 -30.95 -4.31
C GLY A 119 -5.23 -31.71 -5.52
N GLY A 120 -4.25 -32.59 -5.31
CA GLY A 120 -3.50 -33.29 -6.36
C GLY A 120 -3.82 -34.78 -6.54
N GLN A 121 -4.50 -35.43 -5.59
CA GLN A 121 -4.89 -36.86 -5.67
C GLN A 121 -6.40 -37.11 -5.74
N GLY A 122 -7.21 -36.08 -5.90
CA GLY A 122 -8.62 -36.23 -6.27
C GLY A 122 -8.76 -36.41 -7.79
N THR A 123 -9.32 -37.55 -8.22
CA THR A 123 -10.06 -37.64 -9.48
C THR A 123 -10.84 -36.36 -9.71
N ALA A 124 -10.66 -35.68 -10.85
CA ALA A 124 -11.35 -34.46 -11.29
C ALA A 124 -12.68 -34.20 -10.55
N ALA A 125 -12.58 -33.62 -9.35
CA ALA A 125 -13.71 -33.16 -8.59
C ALA A 125 -13.85 -31.71 -9.00
N MET A 126 -14.87 -31.44 -9.81
CA MET A 126 -15.20 -30.10 -10.26
C MET A 126 -15.09 -29.13 -9.08
N THR A 127 -14.34 -28.04 -9.26
CA THR A 127 -14.43 -26.87 -8.38
C THR A 127 -15.91 -26.59 -8.13
N PRO A 128 -16.35 -26.40 -6.87
CA PRO A 128 -17.77 -26.14 -6.59
C PRO A 128 -18.28 -25.00 -7.46
N ASP A 129 -19.40 -25.24 -8.14
CA ASP A 129 -20.04 -24.24 -8.98
C ASP A 129 -20.98 -23.38 -8.11
N TYR A 130 -20.64 -22.10 -8.00
CA TYR A 130 -21.38 -21.09 -7.25
C TYR A 130 -22.42 -20.35 -8.10
N ALA A 131 -22.62 -20.73 -9.36
CA ALA A 131 -23.63 -20.12 -10.23
C ALA A 131 -25.05 -20.16 -9.62
N THR A 132 -25.34 -21.15 -8.76
CA THR A 132 -26.65 -21.29 -8.10
C THR A 132 -26.91 -20.28 -6.98
N ARG A 133 -25.92 -19.46 -6.58
CA ARG A 133 -26.13 -18.38 -5.59
C ARG A 133 -27.09 -17.31 -6.12
N GLU A 134 -27.25 -17.21 -7.45
CA GLU A 134 -28.20 -16.31 -8.07
C GLU A 134 -29.58 -16.96 -8.21
N ARG A 135 -30.62 -16.22 -7.83
CA ARG A 135 -32.00 -16.69 -7.92
C ARG A 135 -32.46 -16.64 -9.38
N GLN A 136 -33.11 -17.71 -9.84
CA GLN A 136 -33.90 -17.67 -11.07
C GLN A 136 -34.90 -16.51 -10.94
N GLN A 137 -34.88 -15.55 -11.87
CA GLN A 137 -35.70 -14.32 -11.95
C GLN A 137 -35.07 -12.99 -11.49
N THR A 138 -33.77 -12.93 -11.18
CA THR A 138 -33.08 -11.63 -11.01
C THR A 138 -33.10 -10.80 -12.29
N VAL A 139 -33.02 -9.46 -12.14
CA VAL A 139 -32.86 -8.51 -13.25
C VAL A 139 -31.63 -7.65 -13.05
N ALA A 140 -30.99 -7.25 -14.15
CA ALA A 140 -29.77 -6.46 -14.13
C ALA A 140 -29.99 -5.03 -14.64
N PHE A 141 -29.14 -4.13 -14.17
CA PHE A 141 -28.83 -2.84 -14.77
C PHE A 141 -27.32 -2.76 -15.02
N TYR A 142 -26.93 -2.73 -16.29
CA TYR A 142 -25.57 -2.83 -16.77
C TYR A 142 -25.18 -1.54 -17.49
N THR A 143 -24.36 -0.71 -16.85
CA THR A 143 -24.06 0.65 -17.33
C THR A 143 -22.63 0.76 -17.82
N LEU A 144 -22.49 1.09 -19.11
CA LEU A 144 -21.20 1.42 -19.72
C LEU A 144 -20.84 2.88 -19.42
N LEU A 145 -19.62 3.12 -18.98
CA LEU A 145 -19.19 4.43 -18.48
C LEU A 145 -17.88 4.88 -19.16
N TRP A 146 -17.90 6.07 -19.73
CA TRP A 146 -16.73 6.71 -20.32
C TRP A 146 -16.29 7.85 -19.42
N LYS A 147 -15.02 7.84 -18.99
CA LYS A 147 -14.46 8.89 -18.17
C LYS A 147 -14.37 10.20 -18.98
N LYS A 148 -14.31 11.34 -18.30
CA LYS A 148 -13.93 12.58 -18.98
C LYS A 148 -12.46 12.56 -19.39
N GLN A 149 -12.15 13.12 -20.56
CA GLN A 149 -10.81 13.03 -21.15
C GLN A 149 -9.73 13.74 -20.33
N ASP A 150 -10.09 14.81 -19.62
CA ASP A 150 -9.24 15.59 -18.73
C ASP A 150 -8.95 14.90 -17.39
N LEU A 151 -9.72 13.88 -17.01
CA LEU A 151 -9.46 13.09 -15.81
C LEU A 151 -8.40 12.01 -16.07
N ASN A 152 -7.36 11.99 -15.24
CA ASN A 152 -6.41 10.89 -15.25
C ASN A 152 -7.08 9.60 -14.72
N THR A 153 -6.66 8.44 -15.23
CA THR A 153 -7.31 7.14 -14.96
C THR A 153 -7.26 6.72 -13.48
N ALA A 154 -6.22 7.11 -12.75
CA ALA A 154 -6.07 6.81 -11.33
C ALA A 154 -7.08 7.61 -10.50
N LEU A 155 -7.15 8.92 -10.72
CA LEU A 155 -8.11 9.82 -10.08
C LEU A 155 -9.55 9.43 -10.42
N PHE A 156 -9.83 9.12 -11.68
CA PHE A 156 -11.13 8.57 -12.09
C PHE A 156 -11.48 7.31 -11.29
N SER A 157 -10.55 6.35 -11.22
CA SER A 157 -10.80 5.09 -10.52
C SER A 157 -11.00 5.29 -9.02
N ASP A 158 -10.16 6.11 -8.39
CA ASP A 158 -10.24 6.37 -6.96
C ASP A 158 -11.50 7.14 -6.59
N TYR A 159 -11.87 8.16 -7.36
CA TYR A 159 -13.09 8.92 -7.08
C TYR A 159 -14.35 8.08 -7.37
N TRP A 160 -14.40 7.39 -8.52
CA TRP A 160 -15.55 6.56 -8.87
C TRP A 160 -15.77 5.46 -7.84
N LYS A 161 -14.70 4.82 -7.35
CA LYS A 161 -14.79 3.80 -6.30
C LYS A 161 -15.13 4.39 -4.93
N ASN A 162 -14.35 5.36 -4.46
CA ASN A 162 -14.37 5.77 -3.04
C ASN A 162 -15.44 6.83 -2.72
N VAL A 163 -15.97 7.54 -3.72
CA VAL A 163 -16.99 8.58 -3.55
C VAL A 163 -18.28 8.16 -4.23
N ASN A 164 -18.29 8.13 -5.57
CA ASN A 164 -19.51 7.88 -6.35
C ASN A 164 -20.11 6.49 -6.10
N GLY A 165 -19.27 5.45 -6.07
CA GLY A 165 -19.68 4.08 -5.82
C GLY A 165 -20.19 3.85 -4.41
N SER A 166 -19.56 4.49 -3.42
CA SER A 166 -19.98 4.42 -2.03
C SER A 166 -21.34 5.11 -1.83
N LEU A 167 -21.56 6.24 -2.50
CA LEU A 167 -22.87 6.89 -2.57
C LEU A 167 -23.90 5.97 -3.23
N GLY A 168 -23.53 5.31 -4.34
CA GLY A 168 -24.43 4.43 -5.08
C GLY A 168 -24.84 3.20 -4.30
N ALA A 169 -23.96 2.65 -3.46
CA ALA A 169 -24.23 1.51 -2.61
C ALA A 169 -25.33 1.77 -1.56
N GLN A 170 -25.59 3.03 -1.21
CA GLN A 170 -26.63 3.42 -0.25
C GLN A 170 -28.04 3.43 -0.86
N LEU A 171 -28.16 3.34 -2.19
CA LEU A 171 -29.46 3.35 -2.86
C LEU A 171 -30.21 2.03 -2.63
N PRO A 172 -31.55 2.07 -2.52
CA PRO A 172 -32.34 0.89 -2.18
C PRO A 172 -32.44 -0.13 -3.33
N GLY A 173 -32.89 -1.35 -2.99
CA GLY A 173 -33.30 -2.39 -3.94
C GLY A 173 -32.17 -3.27 -4.49
N GLN A 174 -30.91 -2.87 -4.32
CA GLN A 174 -29.77 -3.60 -4.85
C GLN A 174 -29.59 -4.95 -4.13
N TYR A 175 -29.45 -6.03 -4.89
CA TYR A 175 -29.06 -7.34 -4.38
C TYR A 175 -27.55 -7.56 -4.53
N GLN A 176 -26.99 -7.21 -5.68
CA GLN A 176 -25.54 -7.16 -5.89
C GLN A 176 -25.16 -5.91 -6.68
N ASN A 177 -24.00 -5.33 -6.39
CA ASN A 177 -23.48 -4.17 -7.10
C ASN A 177 -21.96 -4.30 -7.25
N TRP A 178 -21.51 -4.31 -8.51
CA TRP A 178 -20.10 -4.32 -8.87
C TRP A 178 -19.73 -3.11 -9.73
N GLN A 179 -18.52 -2.61 -9.50
CA GLN A 179 -17.84 -1.71 -10.41
C GLN A 179 -16.64 -2.43 -11.02
N HIS A 180 -16.67 -2.59 -12.33
CA HIS A 180 -15.59 -3.15 -13.12
C HIS A 180 -14.82 -2.01 -13.78
N HIS A 181 -13.56 -1.84 -13.40
CA HIS A 181 -12.66 -0.87 -14.01
C HIS A 181 -11.92 -1.56 -15.15
N LEU A 182 -12.00 -1.00 -16.34
CA LEU A 182 -11.49 -1.62 -17.56
C LEU A 182 -10.11 -1.08 -17.93
N ASP A 183 -9.36 -1.87 -18.70
CA ASP A 183 -8.12 -1.45 -19.33
C ASP A 183 -8.35 -1.17 -20.83
N PRO A 184 -8.49 0.10 -21.24
CA PRO A 184 -8.74 0.43 -22.63
C PRO A 184 -7.52 0.20 -23.55
N GLN A 185 -6.31 0.06 -22.98
CA GLN A 185 -5.05 -0.03 -23.73
C GLN A 185 -4.79 -1.44 -24.28
N ILE A 186 -5.36 -2.47 -23.65
CA ILE A 186 -5.20 -3.85 -24.13
C ILE A 186 -6.12 -4.08 -25.33
N ILE A 187 -5.52 -4.07 -26.52
CA ILE A 187 -6.17 -4.37 -27.79
C ILE A 187 -5.93 -5.84 -28.18
N ASP A 188 -6.80 -6.39 -29.03
CA ASP A 188 -6.65 -7.73 -29.64
C ASP A 188 -6.61 -8.94 -28.68
N ILE A 189 -7.23 -8.87 -27.50
CA ILE A 189 -7.29 -10.01 -26.57
C ILE A 189 -8.25 -11.13 -27.02
N TRP A 190 -9.24 -10.81 -27.84
CA TRP A 190 -10.26 -11.74 -28.31
C TRP A 190 -9.96 -12.18 -29.75
N PRO A 191 -10.11 -13.46 -30.10
CA PRO A 191 -9.76 -13.95 -31.42
C PRO A 191 -10.62 -13.31 -32.51
N THR A 192 -9.99 -13.00 -33.65
CA THR A 192 -10.68 -12.56 -34.86
C THR A 192 -11.53 -13.72 -35.41
N LEU A 193 -12.82 -13.45 -35.60
CA LEU A 193 -13.78 -14.42 -36.13
C LEU A 193 -14.26 -13.97 -37.51
N ASN A 194 -14.39 -14.92 -38.44
CA ASN A 194 -14.81 -14.62 -39.80
C ASN A 194 -16.20 -13.99 -39.83
N GLY A 195 -16.32 -12.84 -40.50
CA GLY A 195 -17.58 -12.11 -40.65
C GLY A 195 -18.02 -11.30 -39.42
N ILE A 196 -17.19 -11.21 -38.38
CA ILE A 196 -17.48 -10.43 -37.17
C ILE A 196 -16.44 -9.33 -37.02
N LYS A 197 -16.89 -8.08 -36.91
CA LYS A 197 -16.02 -6.94 -36.64
C LYS A 197 -15.52 -7.00 -35.20
N SER A 198 -14.20 -6.91 -35.00
CA SER A 198 -13.60 -6.59 -33.71
C SER A 198 -13.36 -5.08 -33.64
N THR A 199 -13.82 -4.41 -32.58
CA THR A 199 -13.65 -2.96 -32.40
C THR A 199 -12.35 -2.56 -31.72
N ALA A 200 -11.35 -3.46 -31.65
CA ALA A 200 -10.02 -3.18 -31.12
C ALA A 200 -9.32 -1.96 -31.78
N THR A 201 -9.82 -1.48 -32.93
CA THR A 201 -9.19 -0.43 -33.74
C THR A 201 -9.94 0.90 -33.82
N GLU A 202 -11.12 1.08 -33.19
CA GLU A 202 -11.90 2.34 -33.25
C GLU A 202 -12.14 2.95 -31.86
N ILE A 203 -11.85 4.25 -31.72
CA ILE A 203 -11.70 5.03 -30.48
C ILE A 203 -13.07 5.31 -29.79
N ASP A 204 -13.78 4.29 -29.31
CA ASP A 204 -14.99 4.46 -28.46
C ASP A 204 -15.13 3.33 -27.42
N ARG A 205 -14.06 3.08 -26.63
CA ARG A 205 -14.06 2.11 -25.53
C ARG A 205 -14.48 2.76 -24.22
N CYS A 206 -15.35 2.10 -23.46
CA CYS A 206 -15.70 2.56 -22.11
C CYS A 206 -14.57 2.24 -21.11
N ASP A 207 -14.45 3.08 -20.08
CA ASP A 207 -13.43 2.98 -19.03
C ASP A 207 -13.90 2.13 -17.83
N GLY A 208 -15.22 1.90 -17.75
CA GLY A 208 -15.81 1.16 -16.66
C GLY A 208 -17.21 0.62 -16.96
N ILE A 209 -17.61 -0.36 -16.15
CA ILE A 209 -18.96 -0.91 -16.11
C ILE A 209 -19.46 -0.87 -14.67
N ALA A 210 -20.66 -0.32 -14.45
CA ALA A 210 -21.42 -0.55 -13.22
C ALA A 210 -22.47 -1.63 -13.49
N GLU A 211 -22.34 -2.77 -12.81
CA GLU A 211 -23.28 -3.90 -12.90
C GLU A 211 -24.05 -4.02 -11.59
N ILE A 212 -25.37 -3.87 -11.66
CA ILE A 212 -26.25 -3.96 -10.50
C ILE A 212 -27.31 -5.03 -10.75
N ILE A 213 -27.44 -5.97 -9.84
CA ILE A 213 -28.44 -7.04 -9.86
C ILE A 213 -29.49 -6.74 -8.80
N PHE A 214 -30.75 -6.92 -9.18
CA PHE A 214 -31.93 -6.74 -8.34
C PHE A 214 -32.69 -8.06 -8.24
N ALA A 215 -33.36 -8.29 -7.11
CA ALA A 215 -34.16 -9.49 -6.93
C ALA A 215 -35.37 -9.52 -7.88
N ASN A 216 -35.89 -8.36 -8.29
CA ASN A 216 -37.02 -8.21 -9.21
C ASN A 216 -37.05 -6.79 -9.83
N GLU A 217 -38.00 -6.55 -10.74
CA GLU A 217 -38.13 -5.26 -11.43
C GLU A 217 -38.61 -4.11 -10.53
N SER A 218 -39.37 -4.40 -9.47
CA SER A 218 -39.84 -3.39 -8.52
C SER A 218 -38.68 -2.80 -7.72
N ASP A 219 -37.74 -3.64 -7.28
CA ASP A 219 -36.51 -3.20 -6.60
C ASP A 219 -35.63 -2.34 -7.53
N ARG A 220 -35.52 -2.72 -8.81
CA ARG A 220 -34.84 -1.90 -9.83
C ARG A 220 -35.52 -0.54 -10.00
N GLN A 221 -36.85 -0.48 -10.00
CA GLN A 221 -37.56 0.80 -10.09
C GLN A 221 -37.36 1.68 -8.86
N ALA A 222 -37.34 1.10 -7.66
CA ALA A 222 -37.01 1.84 -6.44
C ALA A 222 -35.60 2.47 -6.51
N TYR A 223 -34.64 1.74 -7.08
CA TYR A 223 -33.29 2.25 -7.35
C TYR A 223 -33.32 3.43 -8.33
N PHE A 224 -34.01 3.31 -9.47
CA PHE A 224 -34.10 4.39 -10.47
C PHE A 224 -34.79 5.64 -9.94
N GLN A 225 -35.80 5.50 -9.08
CA GLN A 225 -36.44 6.65 -8.42
C GLN A 225 -35.49 7.42 -7.49
N SER A 226 -34.43 6.77 -7.01
CA SER A 226 -33.42 7.37 -6.11
C SER A 226 -32.12 7.75 -6.85
N ALA A 227 -31.95 7.34 -8.10
CA ALA A 227 -30.70 7.45 -8.85
C ALA A 227 -30.31 8.90 -9.22
N TYR A 228 -31.24 9.87 -9.13
CA TYR A 228 -30.94 11.29 -9.34
C TYR A 228 -29.83 11.82 -8.41
N LEU A 229 -29.65 11.19 -7.23
CA LEU A 229 -28.56 11.49 -6.30
C LEU A 229 -27.18 11.18 -6.90
N LEU A 230 -27.09 10.17 -7.75
CA LEU A 230 -25.85 9.80 -8.46
C LEU A 230 -25.66 10.59 -9.74
N GLU A 231 -26.72 10.95 -10.44
CA GLU A 231 -26.62 11.63 -11.73
C GLU A 231 -25.91 12.99 -11.63
N ASN A 232 -26.10 13.72 -10.53
CA ASN A 232 -25.43 15.00 -10.33
C ASN A 232 -23.93 14.85 -10.06
N ASP A 233 -23.53 13.82 -9.32
CA ASP A 233 -22.11 13.52 -9.08
C ASP A 233 -21.44 12.89 -10.30
N GLY A 234 -22.14 11.99 -11.00
CA GLY A 234 -21.66 11.31 -12.20
C GLY A 234 -21.29 12.26 -13.33
N LYS A 235 -21.95 13.43 -13.44
CA LYS A 235 -21.58 14.51 -14.38
C LYS A 235 -20.17 15.05 -14.16
N ASN A 236 -19.58 14.88 -12.98
CA ASN A 236 -18.20 15.29 -12.72
C ASN A 236 -17.20 14.27 -13.29
N LEU A 237 -17.58 12.99 -13.37
CA LEU A 237 -16.69 11.88 -13.69
C LEU A 237 -16.80 11.39 -15.13
N PHE A 238 -18.04 11.30 -15.63
CA PHE A 238 -18.33 10.64 -16.89
C PHE A 238 -18.61 11.64 -17.98
N SER A 239 -17.98 11.45 -19.13
CA SER A 239 -18.33 12.16 -20.37
C SER A 239 -19.59 11.56 -21.00
N LYS A 240 -19.82 10.26 -20.77
CA LYS A 240 -20.94 9.50 -21.33
C LYS A 240 -21.25 8.30 -20.44
N ALA A 241 -22.54 8.00 -20.27
CA ALA A 241 -23.02 6.84 -19.52
C ALA A 241 -24.21 6.21 -20.26
N VAL A 242 -24.15 4.91 -20.54
CA VAL A 242 -25.12 4.17 -21.37
C VAL A 242 -25.58 2.93 -20.59
N GLY A 243 -26.77 3.01 -19.98
CA GLY A 243 -27.32 1.96 -19.12
C GLY A 243 -28.26 0.98 -19.85
N TYR A 244 -28.06 -0.33 -19.68
CA TYR A 244 -28.91 -1.38 -20.22
C TYR A 244 -29.64 -2.14 -19.11
N THR A 245 -30.91 -2.45 -19.32
CA THR A 245 -31.71 -3.27 -18.40
C THR A 245 -31.92 -4.67 -18.97
N THR A 246 -32.18 -5.65 -18.10
CA THR A 246 -32.64 -6.98 -18.52
C THR A 246 -34.01 -7.31 -17.93
N SER A 247 -34.82 -8.06 -18.67
CA SER A 247 -36.04 -8.67 -18.16
C SER A 247 -35.71 -9.90 -17.31
N PRO A 248 -36.63 -10.42 -16.47
CA PRO A 248 -36.39 -11.62 -15.68
C PRO A 248 -35.94 -12.80 -16.54
N GLY A 249 -34.87 -13.48 -16.14
CA GLY A 249 -34.29 -14.61 -16.87
C GLY A 249 -33.33 -14.25 -18.00
N ASN A 250 -33.17 -12.96 -18.32
CA ASN A 250 -32.21 -12.50 -19.32
C ASN A 250 -30.82 -12.18 -18.75
N SER A 251 -30.62 -12.32 -17.43
CA SER A 251 -29.31 -12.22 -16.77
C SER A 251 -29.03 -13.51 -16.02
N VAL A 252 -28.03 -14.28 -16.46
CA VAL A 252 -27.79 -15.65 -15.98
C VAL A 252 -26.30 -15.92 -15.83
N THR A 253 -25.88 -16.31 -14.63
CA THR A 253 -24.58 -16.96 -14.41
C THR A 253 -24.71 -18.46 -14.72
N TYR A 254 -23.95 -18.94 -15.70
CA TYR A 254 -23.98 -20.35 -16.13
C TYR A 254 -22.95 -21.21 -15.40
N ILE A 255 -21.82 -20.60 -15.01
CA ILE A 255 -20.77 -21.24 -14.22
C ILE A 255 -20.05 -20.17 -13.39
N ASP A 256 -19.75 -20.48 -12.14
CA ASP A 256 -18.84 -19.68 -11.30
C ASP A 256 -18.01 -20.59 -10.39
N ARG A 257 -16.74 -20.78 -10.74
CA ARG A 257 -15.74 -21.57 -10.01
C ARG A 257 -14.78 -20.69 -9.22
N LEU A 258 -14.93 -19.36 -9.25
CA LEU A 258 -13.92 -18.44 -8.74
C LEU A 258 -13.94 -18.34 -7.21
N ASN A 259 -15.08 -18.53 -6.54
CA ASN A 259 -15.22 -18.33 -5.09
C ASN A 259 -14.54 -17.05 -4.54
N GLY A 260 -14.52 -15.97 -5.32
CA GLY A 260 -13.83 -14.74 -4.94
C GLY A 260 -12.31 -14.68 -5.22
N ALA A 261 -11.75 -15.61 -5.99
CA ALA A 261 -10.35 -15.54 -6.45
C ALA A 261 -10.10 -14.25 -7.27
N ILE A 262 -9.11 -13.47 -6.84
CA ILE A 262 -8.84 -12.10 -7.33
C ILE A 262 -7.90 -12.10 -8.55
N ASP A 263 -7.11 -13.16 -8.76
CA ASP A 263 -6.02 -13.19 -9.74
C ASP A 263 -6.40 -13.78 -11.11
N ALA A 264 -7.70 -14.00 -11.37
CA ALA A 264 -8.17 -14.53 -12.64
C ALA A 264 -8.22 -13.45 -13.75
N ILE A 265 -7.93 -13.84 -14.99
CA ILE A 265 -8.16 -12.98 -16.16
C ILE A 265 -9.66 -12.89 -16.40
N LYS A 266 -10.21 -11.67 -16.38
CA LYS A 266 -11.64 -11.41 -16.60
C LYS A 266 -11.85 -10.47 -17.78
N LEU A 267 -12.80 -10.83 -18.64
CA LEU A 267 -13.17 -10.04 -19.81
C LEU A 267 -14.67 -9.75 -19.76
N HIS A 268 -15.02 -8.50 -20.05
CA HIS A 268 -16.40 -8.10 -20.33
C HIS A 268 -16.56 -7.94 -21.84
N VAL A 269 -17.45 -8.73 -22.45
CA VAL A 269 -17.58 -8.81 -23.90
C VAL A 269 -18.94 -8.29 -24.32
N LEU A 270 -18.95 -7.16 -25.03
CA LEU A 270 -20.15 -6.52 -25.56
C LEU A 270 -20.45 -7.01 -26.98
N ILE A 271 -21.72 -7.27 -27.28
CA ILE A 271 -22.14 -7.90 -28.53
C ILE A 271 -23.18 -7.05 -29.25
N LYS A 272 -22.94 -6.82 -30.55
CA LYS A 272 -23.98 -6.32 -31.47
C LYS A 272 -24.48 -7.42 -32.37
N LYS A 273 -25.80 -7.55 -32.41
CA LYS A 273 -26.53 -8.47 -33.28
C LYS A 273 -26.40 -8.03 -34.75
N THR A 274 -26.36 -8.99 -35.66
CA THR A 274 -26.50 -8.70 -37.10
C THR A 274 -27.89 -8.16 -37.42
N ASP A 275 -28.01 -7.37 -38.49
CA ASP A 275 -29.29 -6.82 -38.92
C ASP A 275 -30.19 -7.90 -39.56
N GLY A 276 -29.59 -9.01 -40.03
CA GLY A 276 -30.29 -10.13 -40.66
C GLY A 276 -30.97 -11.13 -39.72
N ALA A 277 -30.70 -11.08 -38.41
CA ALA A 277 -31.31 -11.96 -37.41
C ALA A 277 -32.35 -11.18 -36.59
N SER A 278 -33.48 -11.79 -36.26
CA SER A 278 -34.42 -11.22 -35.29
C SER A 278 -33.81 -11.20 -33.88
N LEU A 279 -34.33 -10.35 -32.99
CA LEU A 279 -33.90 -10.32 -31.59
C LEU A 279 -34.14 -11.67 -30.89
N ALA A 280 -35.23 -12.37 -31.24
CA ALA A 280 -35.56 -13.68 -30.70
C ALA A 280 -34.54 -14.74 -31.11
N GLU A 281 -34.21 -14.84 -32.40
CA GLU A 281 -33.21 -15.79 -32.92
C GLU A 281 -31.82 -15.54 -32.30
N PHE A 282 -31.44 -14.27 -32.14
CA PHE A 282 -30.19 -13.91 -31.49
C PHE A 282 -30.15 -14.33 -30.01
N ARG A 283 -31.21 -14.00 -29.25
CA ARG A 283 -31.30 -14.38 -27.83
C ARG A 283 -31.25 -15.89 -27.67
N GLN A 284 -31.99 -16.62 -28.50
CA GLN A 284 -32.00 -18.09 -28.51
C GLN A 284 -30.62 -18.66 -28.84
N TYR A 285 -29.92 -18.12 -29.84
CA TYR A 285 -28.56 -18.53 -30.14
C TYR A 285 -27.62 -18.31 -28.92
N MET A 286 -27.70 -17.14 -28.28
CA MET A 286 -26.85 -16.82 -27.13
C MET A 286 -27.13 -17.72 -25.92
N SER A 287 -28.40 -17.98 -25.59
CA SER A 287 -28.81 -18.77 -24.42
C SER A 287 -28.72 -20.28 -24.64
N ASP A 288 -29.11 -20.78 -25.82
CA ASP A 288 -29.31 -22.22 -26.03
C ASP A 288 -28.13 -22.87 -26.72
N THR A 289 -27.31 -22.08 -27.44
CA THR A 289 -26.15 -22.58 -28.19
C THR A 289 -24.83 -22.11 -27.60
N PHE A 290 -24.62 -20.79 -27.53
CA PHE A 290 -23.33 -20.22 -27.16
C PHE A 290 -23.00 -20.43 -25.68
N ALA A 291 -23.84 -19.92 -24.77
CA ALA A 291 -23.57 -20.00 -23.32
C ALA A 291 -23.39 -21.44 -22.78
N PRO A 292 -24.20 -22.44 -23.17
CA PRO A 292 -24.01 -23.82 -22.72
C PRO A 292 -22.75 -24.48 -23.28
N ALA A 293 -22.30 -24.09 -24.46
CA ALA A 293 -21.06 -24.60 -25.04
C ALA A 293 -19.82 -24.05 -24.31
N ILE A 294 -19.85 -22.75 -23.97
CA ILE A 294 -18.73 -22.09 -23.29
C ILE A 294 -18.61 -22.54 -21.83
N SER A 295 -19.73 -22.57 -21.09
CA SER A 295 -19.75 -22.87 -19.65
C SER A 295 -19.32 -24.30 -19.27
N LYS A 296 -19.43 -25.25 -20.21
CA LYS A 296 -18.98 -26.64 -20.01
C LYS A 296 -17.46 -26.81 -20.08
N ASN A 297 -16.76 -25.84 -20.64
CA ASN A 297 -15.31 -25.91 -20.78
C ASN A 297 -14.62 -25.78 -19.40
N GLN A 298 -13.59 -26.58 -19.15
CA GLN A 298 -12.91 -26.61 -17.86
C GLN A 298 -12.07 -25.36 -17.60
N GLU A 299 -11.55 -24.73 -18.66
CA GLU A 299 -10.73 -23.51 -18.57
C GLU A 299 -11.57 -22.27 -18.21
N VAL A 300 -12.88 -22.32 -18.42
CA VAL A 300 -13.80 -21.22 -18.11
C VAL A 300 -14.18 -21.26 -16.64
N LEU A 301 -13.57 -20.39 -15.83
CA LEU A 301 -13.85 -20.31 -14.41
C LEU A 301 -15.17 -19.60 -14.10
N LYS A 302 -15.55 -18.58 -14.88
CA LYS A 302 -16.83 -17.89 -14.73
C LYS A 302 -17.40 -17.56 -16.10
N PHE A 303 -18.71 -17.70 -16.26
CA PHE A 303 -19.44 -17.20 -17.43
C PHE A 303 -20.81 -16.68 -17.02
N ARG A 304 -21.04 -15.39 -17.24
CA ARG A 304 -22.32 -14.72 -16.99
C ARG A 304 -22.79 -14.00 -18.24
N LEU A 305 -24.03 -14.22 -18.64
CA LEU A 305 -24.63 -13.62 -19.83
C LEU A 305 -25.76 -12.67 -19.45
N HIS A 306 -25.75 -11.48 -20.06
CA HIS A 306 -26.82 -10.50 -20.03
C HIS A 306 -27.39 -10.29 -21.44
N LEU A 307 -28.69 -10.51 -21.60
CA LEU A 307 -29.45 -10.22 -22.81
C LEU A 307 -30.24 -8.92 -22.59
N PHE A 308 -29.78 -7.83 -23.20
CA PHE A 308 -30.33 -6.51 -22.93
C PHE A 308 -31.71 -6.33 -23.56
N ASP A 309 -32.56 -5.57 -22.87
CA ASP A 309 -33.85 -5.15 -23.39
C ASP A 309 -33.69 -3.98 -24.39
N PRO A 310 -34.62 -3.84 -25.35
CA PRO A 310 -34.61 -2.71 -26.27
C PRO A 310 -34.62 -1.37 -25.53
N ARG A 311 -33.85 -0.40 -26.02
CA ARG A 311 -33.69 0.94 -25.42
C ARG A 311 -34.31 2.05 -26.29
N PRO A 312 -35.61 2.37 -26.12
CA PRO A 312 -36.30 3.36 -26.94
C PRO A 312 -36.13 4.79 -26.41
N HIS A 313 -34.94 5.16 -25.94
CA HIS A 313 -34.71 6.53 -25.45
C HIS A 313 -34.72 7.53 -26.61
N PRO A 314 -35.36 8.70 -26.47
CA PRO A 314 -35.32 9.73 -27.49
C PRO A 314 -33.93 10.39 -27.56
N PRO A 315 -33.54 10.98 -28.70
CA PRO A 315 -32.27 11.71 -28.84
C PRO A 315 -32.02 12.84 -27.83
N SER A 316 -33.07 13.31 -27.15
CA SER A 316 -33.01 14.33 -26.09
C SER A 316 -32.56 13.79 -24.72
N ASP A 317 -32.49 12.47 -24.54
CA ASP A 317 -32.07 11.84 -23.29
C ASP A 317 -30.54 11.99 -23.12
N PRO A 318 -30.03 12.47 -21.97
CA PRO A 318 -28.59 12.60 -21.73
C PRO A 318 -27.83 11.26 -21.76
N HIS A 319 -28.53 10.13 -21.64
CA HIS A 319 -28.00 8.77 -21.75
C HIS A 319 -28.35 8.10 -23.10
N TYR A 320 -28.75 8.88 -24.09
CA TYR A 320 -29.08 8.42 -25.43
C TYR A 320 -27.87 7.78 -26.13
N GLU A 321 -28.15 6.69 -26.86
CA GLU A 321 -27.20 6.07 -27.77
C GLU A 321 -27.95 5.66 -29.04
N SER A 322 -27.35 5.92 -30.20
CA SER A 322 -28.02 5.66 -31.48
C SER A 322 -28.22 4.14 -31.69
N PRO A 323 -29.33 3.70 -32.32
CA PRO A 323 -29.65 2.27 -32.45
C PRO A 323 -28.52 1.41 -33.03
N GLU A 324 -27.69 1.98 -33.91
CA GLU A 324 -26.57 1.31 -34.58
C GLU A 324 -25.37 1.08 -33.64
N LYS A 325 -25.28 1.88 -32.59
CA LYS A 325 -24.24 1.80 -31.55
C LYS A 325 -24.67 1.00 -30.33
N GLN A 326 -25.98 0.72 -30.17
CA GLN A 326 -26.48 -0.04 -29.04
C GLN A 326 -26.05 -1.52 -29.10
N TYR A 327 -25.66 -2.06 -27.94
CA TYR A 327 -25.39 -3.48 -27.76
C TYR A 327 -26.68 -4.24 -27.43
N GLN A 328 -26.76 -5.52 -27.85
CA GLN A 328 -27.90 -6.40 -27.57
C GLN A 328 -27.59 -7.44 -26.48
N ALA A 329 -26.32 -7.68 -26.17
CA ALA A 329 -25.91 -8.51 -25.06
C ALA A 329 -24.53 -8.10 -24.54
N ALA A 330 -24.23 -8.53 -23.32
CA ALA A 330 -22.88 -8.56 -22.77
C ALA A 330 -22.64 -9.87 -22.02
N PHE A 331 -21.40 -10.30 -21.90
CA PHE A 331 -21.05 -11.38 -20.97
C PHE A 331 -19.73 -11.14 -20.25
N GLU A 332 -19.65 -11.60 -19.01
CA GLU A 332 -18.41 -11.75 -18.26
C GLU A 332 -17.86 -13.16 -18.50
N ILE A 333 -16.57 -13.29 -18.79
CA ILE A 333 -15.87 -14.57 -18.88
C ILE A 333 -14.54 -14.51 -18.13
N ALA A 334 -14.20 -15.56 -17.38
CA ALA A 334 -12.99 -15.61 -16.58
C ALA A 334 -12.16 -16.88 -16.77
N PHE A 335 -10.83 -16.75 -16.67
CA PHE A 335 -9.83 -17.82 -16.82
C PHE A 335 -8.77 -17.73 -15.72
N ALA A 336 -8.12 -18.83 -15.32
CA ALA A 336 -7.12 -18.74 -14.26
C ALA A 336 -5.89 -17.92 -14.70
N ASN A 337 -5.55 -17.97 -15.99
CA ASN A 337 -4.40 -17.31 -16.57
C ASN A 337 -4.53 -17.19 -18.10
N TYR A 338 -3.59 -16.47 -18.74
CA TYR A 338 -3.57 -16.28 -20.20
C TYR A 338 -3.39 -17.59 -20.99
N GLN A 339 -2.70 -18.58 -20.42
CA GLN A 339 -2.48 -19.85 -21.11
C GLN A 339 -3.80 -20.63 -21.23
N GLU A 340 -4.57 -20.74 -20.16
CA GLU A 340 -5.89 -21.39 -20.15
C GLU A 340 -6.88 -20.65 -21.07
N MET A 341 -6.86 -19.31 -21.08
CA MET A 341 -7.64 -18.50 -22.01
C MET A 341 -7.32 -18.84 -23.48
N GLN A 342 -6.04 -18.96 -23.84
CA GLN A 342 -5.62 -19.33 -25.19
C GLN A 342 -5.96 -20.78 -25.53
N GLN A 343 -5.92 -21.69 -24.56
CA GLN A 343 -6.36 -23.07 -24.73
C GLN A 343 -7.87 -23.14 -24.99
N PHE A 344 -8.67 -22.36 -24.26
CA PHE A 344 -10.10 -22.21 -24.49
C PHE A 344 -10.40 -21.74 -25.92
N PHE A 345 -9.73 -20.69 -26.42
CA PHE A 345 -9.96 -20.20 -27.79
C PHE A 345 -9.56 -21.21 -28.89
N ARG A 346 -8.71 -22.18 -28.57
CA ARG A 346 -8.33 -23.28 -29.48
C ARG A 346 -9.16 -24.55 -29.26
N SER A 347 -10.04 -24.56 -28.26
CA SER A 347 -10.83 -25.74 -27.91
C SER A 347 -11.84 -26.07 -29.00
N LYS A 348 -12.15 -27.37 -29.14
CA LYS A 348 -13.18 -27.84 -30.08
C LYS A 348 -14.55 -27.22 -29.78
N ASP A 349 -14.87 -27.06 -28.49
CA ASP A 349 -16.14 -26.50 -28.05
C ASP A 349 -16.30 -25.03 -28.46
N TYR A 350 -15.27 -24.21 -28.24
CA TYR A 350 -15.28 -22.81 -28.68
C TYR A 350 -15.37 -22.69 -30.21
N LEU A 351 -14.55 -23.46 -30.94
CA LEU A 351 -14.56 -23.43 -32.41
C LEU A 351 -15.90 -23.90 -33.00
N ALA A 352 -16.54 -24.90 -32.38
CA ALA A 352 -17.86 -25.36 -32.79
C ALA A 352 -18.93 -24.30 -32.49
N ALA A 353 -18.92 -23.71 -31.30
CA ALA A 353 -19.87 -22.69 -30.88
C ALA A 353 -19.77 -21.42 -31.74
N THR A 354 -18.56 -21.05 -32.18
CA THR A 354 -18.33 -19.82 -32.94
C THR A 354 -18.45 -19.99 -34.46
N LYS A 355 -18.60 -21.23 -34.97
CA LYS A 355 -18.64 -21.54 -36.41
C LYS A 355 -19.74 -20.80 -37.19
N ILE A 356 -20.93 -20.68 -36.59
CA ILE A 356 -22.09 -20.00 -37.21
C ILE A 356 -22.38 -18.63 -36.59
N GLN A 357 -21.47 -18.13 -35.75
CA GLN A 357 -21.72 -16.96 -34.93
C GLN A 357 -21.96 -15.68 -35.76
N GLY A 358 -21.36 -15.58 -36.94
CA GLY A 358 -21.58 -14.47 -37.89
C GLY A 358 -23.02 -14.35 -38.42
N ASN A 359 -23.83 -15.42 -38.31
CA ASN A 359 -25.25 -15.37 -38.68
C ASN A 359 -26.09 -14.59 -37.65
N TYR A 360 -25.55 -14.36 -36.45
CA TYR A 360 -26.27 -13.75 -35.33
C TYR A 360 -25.55 -12.50 -34.80
N ILE A 361 -24.23 -12.42 -34.92
CA ILE A 361 -23.37 -11.38 -34.35
C ILE A 361 -22.63 -10.66 -35.49
N LYS A 362 -22.66 -9.33 -35.50
CA LYS A 362 -21.87 -8.51 -36.44
C LYS A 362 -20.64 -7.88 -35.80
N GLU A 363 -20.65 -7.67 -34.49
CA GLU A 363 -19.57 -6.98 -33.77
C GLU A 363 -19.38 -7.52 -32.36
N ILE A 364 -18.12 -7.69 -31.97
CA ILE A 364 -17.70 -8.08 -30.61
C ILE A 364 -16.69 -7.05 -30.10
N ASN A 365 -16.91 -6.56 -28.88
CA ASN A 365 -15.98 -5.69 -28.18
C ASN A 365 -15.60 -6.33 -26.84
N ALA A 366 -14.38 -6.89 -26.77
CA ALA A 366 -13.85 -7.48 -25.54
C ALA A 366 -13.04 -6.45 -24.76
N LEU A 367 -13.38 -6.30 -23.49
CA LEU A 367 -12.87 -5.29 -22.58
C LEU A 367 -12.22 -5.98 -21.37
N PRO A 368 -10.88 -5.97 -21.28
CA PRO A 368 -10.17 -6.55 -20.15
C PRO A 368 -10.47 -5.80 -18.86
N GLU A 369 -10.74 -6.56 -17.80
CA GLU A 369 -10.93 -6.01 -16.47
C GLU A 369 -9.58 -5.79 -15.79
N ARG A 370 -9.35 -4.55 -15.31
CA ARG A 370 -8.20 -4.21 -14.48
C ARG A 370 -8.45 -4.50 -13.00
N SER A 371 -9.66 -4.19 -12.53
CA SER A 371 -10.04 -4.40 -11.13
C SER A 371 -11.55 -4.37 -10.96
N THR A 372 -12.08 -5.20 -10.06
CA THR A 372 -13.49 -5.17 -9.64
C THR A 372 -13.63 -4.83 -8.17
N TYR A 373 -14.66 -4.05 -7.85
CA TYR A 373 -15.05 -3.73 -6.50
C TYR A 373 -16.51 -4.11 -6.27
N THR A 374 -16.78 -4.87 -5.20
CA THR A 374 -18.13 -5.27 -4.81
C THR A 374 -18.64 -4.31 -3.75
N PHE A 375 -19.72 -3.60 -4.03
CA PHE A 375 -20.32 -2.56 -3.18
C PHE A 375 -21.50 -3.08 -2.37
N VAL A 376 -22.31 -3.96 -2.97
CA VAL A 376 -23.42 -4.66 -2.33
C VAL A 376 -23.28 -6.13 -2.69
N ASP A 377 -23.41 -7.01 -1.69
CA ASP A 377 -23.41 -8.45 -1.88
C ASP A 377 -24.54 -9.09 -1.06
N GLU A 378 -25.34 -9.94 -1.71
CA GLU A 378 -26.54 -10.56 -1.13
C GLU A 378 -27.47 -9.58 -0.37
N GLY A 379 -27.64 -8.37 -0.90
CA GLY A 379 -28.45 -7.30 -0.31
C GLY A 379 -27.78 -6.54 0.85
N HIS A 380 -26.53 -6.86 1.19
CA HIS A 380 -25.78 -6.21 2.25
C HIS A 380 -24.69 -5.31 1.68
N ILE A 381 -24.60 -4.07 2.18
CA ILE A 381 -23.54 -3.14 1.81
C ILE A 381 -22.19 -3.66 2.34
N THR A 382 -21.22 -3.85 1.45
CA THR A 382 -19.87 -4.32 1.80
C THR A 382 -19.06 -3.22 2.51
N GLN A 383 -17.87 -3.56 3.01
CA GLN A 383 -16.96 -2.55 3.56
C GLN A 383 -16.56 -1.49 2.53
N ILE A 384 -16.45 -1.85 1.25
CA ILE A 384 -16.17 -0.90 0.17
C ILE A 384 -17.38 -0.01 -0.07
N GLY A 385 -18.60 -0.57 -0.05
CA GLY A 385 -19.83 0.21 -0.25
C GLY A 385 -20.18 1.18 0.87
N LYS A 386 -19.65 0.97 2.08
CA LYS A 386 -19.80 1.92 3.19
C LYS A 386 -18.93 3.17 3.03
N GLY A 387 -17.98 3.16 2.09
CA GLY A 387 -17.02 4.25 1.88
C GLY A 387 -15.89 4.27 2.92
N SER A 388 -14.80 4.98 2.58
CA SER A 388 -13.65 5.19 3.48
C SER A 388 -13.68 6.59 4.08
N SER A 389 -13.02 6.82 5.22
CA SER A 389 -12.90 8.14 5.87
C SER A 389 -12.06 9.17 5.09
N LYS A 390 -11.72 8.92 3.82
CA LYS A 390 -10.94 9.81 2.93
C LYS A 390 -11.78 10.67 1.97
N VAL A 391 -13.10 10.67 2.15
CA VAL A 391 -14.05 11.37 1.25
C VAL A 391 -13.81 12.88 1.20
N THR A 392 -13.36 13.52 2.29
CA THR A 392 -13.21 14.99 2.37
C THR A 392 -12.02 15.53 1.54
N GLU A 393 -10.92 14.78 1.43
CA GLU A 393 -9.74 15.15 0.63
C GLU A 393 -10.00 15.00 -0.88
N MET A 394 -10.80 14.00 -1.28
CA MET A 394 -11.14 13.74 -2.69
C MET A 394 -12.19 14.72 -3.25
N ILE A 395 -13.13 15.19 -2.42
CA ILE A 395 -14.13 16.20 -2.79
C ILE A 395 -13.44 17.55 -3.11
N ALA A 396 -12.39 17.90 -2.38
CA ALA A 396 -11.62 19.13 -2.61
C ALA A 396 -10.87 19.13 -3.95
N ASN A 397 -10.34 17.98 -4.39
CA ASN A 397 -9.57 17.86 -5.64
C ASN A 397 -10.43 17.86 -6.93
N VAL A 398 -11.75 17.66 -6.82
CA VAL A 398 -12.70 17.69 -7.96
C VAL A 398 -13.53 18.98 -7.97
N GLY A 399 -13.37 19.86 -6.97
CA GLY A 399 -13.91 21.21 -6.98
C GLY A 399 -15.42 21.31 -6.74
N THR A 400 -15.98 20.54 -5.81
CA THR A 400 -17.42 20.65 -5.48
C THR A 400 -17.66 21.26 -4.10
N ASN A 401 -18.36 22.41 -4.08
CA ASN A 401 -18.71 23.22 -2.89
C ASN A 401 -19.95 22.71 -2.11
N ASN A 402 -20.37 21.46 -2.25
CA ASN A 402 -21.72 21.03 -1.85
C ASN A 402 -21.80 20.14 -0.61
N TYR A 403 -20.94 20.33 0.38
CA TYR A 403 -21.16 19.74 1.71
C TYR A 403 -21.12 20.82 2.79
N SER A 404 -22.28 21.45 3.01
CA SER A 404 -22.58 22.13 4.26
C SER A 404 -23.41 21.21 5.17
N SER A 405 -22.91 21.09 6.41
CA SER A 405 -23.58 20.73 7.67
C SER A 405 -23.92 19.27 8.00
N GLU A 406 -23.42 18.90 9.19
CA GLU A 406 -23.90 17.92 10.18
C GLU A 406 -23.49 16.44 10.05
N SER A 407 -22.40 16.10 10.76
CA SER A 407 -22.06 14.73 11.17
C SER A 407 -22.73 14.37 12.50
N PRO A 408 -23.33 13.18 12.61
CA PRO A 408 -23.39 12.47 13.87
C PRO A 408 -22.77 11.06 13.78
N LEU A 409 -21.90 10.82 14.77
CA LEU A 409 -21.69 9.57 15.51
C LEU A 409 -20.64 8.56 14.98
N SER A 410 -19.49 8.72 15.63
CA SER A 410 -18.52 7.71 16.05
C SER A 410 -19.11 6.47 16.74
N ASN A 411 -18.50 5.31 16.46
CA ASN A 411 -18.08 4.23 17.39
C ASN A 411 -17.70 3.02 16.51
N GLY A 412 -16.49 2.46 16.43
CA GLY A 412 -15.34 2.43 17.33
C GLY A 412 -14.94 0.97 17.52
N ASN A 413 -13.98 0.45 16.74
CA ASN A 413 -12.99 -0.52 17.23
C ASN A 413 -11.78 -0.62 16.29
N TYR A 414 -10.62 -0.30 16.86
CA TYR A 414 -9.33 -0.06 16.23
C TYR A 414 -8.47 -1.33 16.19
N ASN A 415 -7.69 -1.50 15.11
CA ASN A 415 -6.36 -2.10 15.17
C ASN A 415 -5.41 -1.29 14.29
N GLY A 416 -4.79 -0.27 14.89
CA GLY A 416 -3.97 0.73 14.22
C GLY A 416 -2.48 0.42 14.30
N LYS A 417 -1.79 0.50 13.15
CA LYS A 417 -0.40 0.97 13.14
C LYS A 417 -0.43 2.49 13.11
N SER A 418 0.34 3.15 13.98
CA SER A 418 0.50 4.61 13.95
C SER A 418 1.10 5.03 12.60
N SER A 419 0.35 5.81 11.82
CA SER A 419 0.83 6.38 10.54
C SER A 419 2.01 7.34 10.73
N LEU A 420 2.17 7.92 11.93
CA LEU A 420 3.25 8.87 12.23
C LEU A 420 4.58 8.19 12.56
N ALA A 421 4.55 6.99 13.15
CA ALA A 421 5.75 6.31 13.62
C ALA A 421 6.77 6.01 12.49
N GLN A 422 6.27 5.79 11.26
CA GLN A 422 7.12 5.53 10.09
C GLN A 422 7.98 6.74 9.67
N HIS A 423 7.69 7.94 10.18
CA HIS A 423 8.41 9.17 9.88
C HIS A 423 9.50 9.50 10.91
N LEU A 424 9.61 8.72 11.98
CA LEU A 424 10.61 8.92 13.04
C LEU A 424 11.78 7.95 12.88
N GLN A 425 12.97 8.41 13.28
CA GLN A 425 14.20 7.61 13.39
C GLN A 425 14.58 7.29 14.85
N GLY A 426 13.81 7.79 15.82
CA GLY A 426 14.04 7.60 17.25
C GLY A 426 14.16 8.92 18.00
N VAL A 427 14.75 8.87 19.20
CA VAL A 427 15.05 10.05 20.01
C VAL A 427 16.44 10.58 19.63
N GLN A 428 16.53 11.87 19.32
CA GLN A 428 17.78 12.54 19.00
C GLN A 428 18.51 12.92 20.31
N HIS A 429 17.85 13.72 21.16
CA HIS A 429 18.40 14.19 22.42
C HIS A 429 17.35 14.39 23.51
N PHE A 430 17.86 14.57 24.73
CA PHE A 430 17.14 15.07 25.89
C PHE A 430 17.71 16.42 26.30
N GLY A 431 16.85 17.45 26.38
CA GLY A 431 17.22 18.78 26.81
C GLY A 431 16.94 18.99 28.29
N ILE A 432 17.93 19.51 29.02
CA ILE A 432 17.83 19.84 30.44
C ILE A 432 18.36 21.24 30.71
N THR A 433 17.66 22.00 31.55
CA THR A 433 18.14 23.31 32.01
C THR A 433 19.13 23.15 33.15
N VAL A 434 20.30 23.78 33.03
CA VAL A 434 21.38 23.74 34.02
C VAL A 434 21.58 25.09 34.69
N ASP A 435 22.05 25.06 35.94
CA ASP A 435 22.36 26.26 36.72
C ASP A 435 23.74 26.85 36.36
N ASP A 436 24.69 25.98 36.06
CA ASP A 436 26.11 26.29 35.84
C ASP A 436 26.59 25.50 34.62
N MET A 437 26.71 26.21 33.48
CA MET A 437 27.08 25.61 32.20
C MET A 437 28.47 24.98 32.23
N ASP A 438 29.46 25.66 32.85
CA ASP A 438 30.84 25.19 32.92
C ASP A 438 30.93 23.86 33.67
N LYS A 439 30.29 23.77 34.85
CA LYS A 439 30.26 22.53 35.63
C LYS A 439 29.53 21.41 34.90
N ALA A 440 28.45 21.74 34.20
CA ALA A 440 27.70 20.75 33.43
C ALA A 440 28.56 20.20 32.27
N ILE A 441 29.24 21.09 31.52
CA ILE A 441 30.17 20.68 30.47
C ILE A 441 31.26 19.78 31.05
N GLU A 442 31.96 20.21 32.10
CA GLU A 442 33.02 19.42 32.75
C GLU A 442 32.51 18.03 33.18
N PHE A 443 31.32 17.97 33.79
CA PHE A 443 30.73 16.70 34.20
C PHE A 443 30.40 15.80 32.99
N TYR A 444 29.69 16.31 31.98
CA TYR A 444 29.25 15.48 30.87
C TYR A 444 30.38 15.12 29.90
N THR A 445 31.42 15.96 29.76
CA THR A 445 32.55 15.69 28.85
C THR A 445 33.73 15.03 29.54
N GLU A 446 34.21 15.58 30.67
CA GLU A 446 35.43 15.11 31.33
C GLU A 446 35.16 13.94 32.27
N VAL A 447 34.05 13.98 33.03
CA VAL A 447 33.72 12.90 33.97
C VAL A 447 33.04 11.73 33.26
N LEU A 448 32.07 12.01 32.38
CA LEU A 448 31.28 10.98 31.69
C LEU A 448 31.79 10.64 30.28
N GLY A 449 32.74 11.40 29.74
CA GLY A 449 33.39 11.10 28.45
C GLY A 449 32.63 11.55 27.20
N GLY A 450 31.52 12.28 27.35
CA GLY A 450 30.72 12.79 26.24
C GLY A 450 31.49 13.77 25.33
N LYS A 451 31.00 13.95 24.10
CA LYS A 451 31.66 14.82 23.10
C LYS A 451 30.72 15.92 22.63
N ILE A 452 31.16 17.17 22.71
CA ILE A 452 30.37 18.30 22.22
C ILE A 452 30.21 18.15 20.69
N ALA A 453 28.97 17.90 20.27
CA ALA A 453 28.57 17.88 18.88
C ALA A 453 28.52 19.30 18.35
N ILE A 454 27.69 20.13 18.97
CA ILE A 454 27.45 21.52 18.59
C ILE A 454 27.09 22.35 19.82
N GLY A 455 27.31 23.65 19.75
CA GLY A 455 26.97 24.57 20.82
C GLY A 455 27.04 26.02 20.36
N GLY A 456 26.38 26.89 21.10
CA GLY A 456 26.48 28.33 20.89
C GLY A 456 25.99 29.09 22.11
N ASP A 457 26.37 30.37 22.16
CA ASP A 457 26.02 31.28 23.24
C ASP A 457 25.29 32.48 22.65
N GLY A 458 24.38 33.06 23.43
CA GLY A 458 23.71 34.30 23.07
C GLY A 458 22.65 34.14 22.01
N PHE A 459 21.90 33.03 22.01
CA PHE A 459 20.74 32.87 21.14
C PHE A 459 19.59 33.75 21.61
N TYR A 460 19.08 34.56 20.69
CA TYR A 460 17.92 35.43 20.86
C TYR A 460 17.24 35.63 19.50
N GLY A 461 16.01 36.13 19.53
CA GLY A 461 15.24 36.45 18.34
C GLY A 461 13.76 36.24 18.59
N GLU A 462 12.93 37.04 17.93
CA GLU A 462 11.47 36.93 18.02
C GLU A 462 11.00 35.54 17.59
N ASP A 463 11.52 35.04 16.47
CA ASP A 463 11.17 33.72 15.95
C ASP A 463 11.55 32.58 16.88
N LEU A 464 12.74 32.66 17.49
CA LEU A 464 13.23 31.66 18.44
C LEU A 464 12.43 31.69 19.74
N HIS A 465 12.10 32.87 20.24
CA HIS A 465 11.25 33.01 21.42
C HIS A 465 9.88 32.36 21.18
N ASN A 466 9.24 32.67 20.05
CA ASN A 466 7.93 32.13 19.70
C ASN A 466 7.99 30.61 19.53
N LEU A 467 9.02 30.11 18.86
CA LEU A 467 9.26 28.68 18.68
C LEU A 467 9.26 27.92 20.01
N LEU A 468 9.95 28.44 21.03
CA LEU A 468 10.11 27.73 22.31
C LEU A 468 8.93 27.95 23.27
N PHE A 469 8.39 29.16 23.34
CA PHE A 469 7.53 29.59 24.47
C PHE A 469 6.13 30.08 24.12
N GLN A 470 5.74 30.12 22.83
CA GLN A 470 4.50 30.78 22.40
C GLN A 470 3.26 30.31 23.16
N LYS A 471 3.06 28.99 23.37
CA LYS A 471 1.89 28.50 24.10
C LYS A 471 1.85 29.02 25.54
N GLU A 472 2.94 28.86 26.29
CA GLU A 472 3.03 29.29 27.70
C GLU A 472 2.89 30.81 27.82
N GLU A 473 3.46 31.57 26.88
CA GLU A 473 3.33 33.03 26.82
C GLU A 473 1.88 33.44 26.59
N LEU A 474 1.19 32.85 25.59
CA LEU A 474 -0.22 33.11 25.32
C LEU A 474 -1.11 32.78 26.52
N GLU A 475 -0.87 31.65 27.20
CA GLU A 475 -1.63 31.26 28.38
C GLU A 475 -1.39 32.19 29.56
N ALA A 476 -0.15 32.65 29.77
CA ALA A 476 0.18 33.62 30.82
C ALA A 476 -0.49 34.97 30.55
N LEU A 477 -0.39 35.47 29.31
CA LEU A 477 -1.01 36.71 28.88
C LEU A 477 -2.54 36.66 28.99
N GLN A 478 -3.17 35.55 28.59
CA GLN A 478 -4.62 35.35 28.74
C GLN A 478 -5.06 35.38 30.21
N LYS A 479 -4.22 34.89 31.12
CA LYS A 479 -4.48 34.87 32.58
C LYS A 479 -4.05 36.17 33.27
N GLY A 480 -3.45 37.12 32.56
CA GLY A 480 -2.88 38.35 33.15
C GLY A 480 -1.69 38.08 34.08
N ILE A 481 -0.99 36.96 33.90
CA ILE A 481 0.17 36.55 34.69
C ILE A 481 1.44 36.94 33.93
N ASN A 482 2.47 37.39 34.65
CA ASN A 482 3.77 37.68 34.05
C ASN A 482 4.38 36.38 33.45
N PRO A 483 4.66 36.29 32.14
CA PRO A 483 5.21 35.08 31.51
C PRO A 483 6.48 34.54 32.19
N ARG A 484 7.32 35.43 32.74
CA ARG A 484 8.53 35.03 33.48
C ARG A 484 8.24 34.15 34.68
N SER A 485 7.09 34.34 35.33
CA SER A 485 6.70 33.56 36.52
C SER A 485 6.31 32.11 36.21
N VAL A 486 6.09 31.79 34.93
CA VAL A 486 5.78 30.43 34.44
C VAL A 486 6.92 29.85 33.59
N GLY A 487 8.12 30.41 33.68
CA GLY A 487 9.31 29.89 33.00
C GLY A 487 9.51 30.36 31.57
N VAL A 488 8.86 31.46 31.15
CA VAL A 488 9.08 32.08 29.83
C VAL A 488 10.09 33.23 29.94
N PRO A 489 11.35 33.06 29.49
CA PRO A 489 12.37 34.11 29.52
C PRO A 489 12.17 35.12 28.38
N ASN A 490 12.64 36.36 28.52
CA ASN A 490 12.64 37.33 27.43
C ASN A 490 13.95 37.30 26.63
N ILE A 491 13.98 36.41 25.64
CA ILE A 491 15.06 36.27 24.65
C ILE A 491 14.75 36.91 23.28
N ARG A 492 13.85 37.91 23.19
CA ARG A 492 13.43 38.45 21.88
C ARG A 492 14.48 39.31 21.21
N ASP A 493 15.14 40.17 21.97
CA ASP A 493 16.01 41.24 21.47
C ASP A 493 17.38 41.29 22.16
N ASN A 494 17.69 40.28 23.00
CA ASN A 494 18.92 40.19 23.80
C ASN A 494 19.10 41.30 24.86
N THR A 495 18.03 42.01 25.25
CA THR A 495 18.14 43.11 26.23
C THR A 495 18.02 42.67 27.68
N GLN A 496 17.39 41.51 27.91
CA GLN A 496 17.16 40.95 29.24
C GLN A 496 17.88 39.61 29.39
N GLU A 497 17.52 38.63 28.56
CA GLU A 497 17.99 37.26 28.72
C GLU A 497 18.48 36.70 27.39
N SER A 498 19.40 35.74 27.48
CA SER A 498 19.95 35.04 26.34
C SER A 498 19.99 33.55 26.61
N LEU A 499 19.85 32.76 25.55
CA LEU A 499 19.94 31.31 25.60
C LEU A 499 21.34 30.83 25.18
N ASP A 500 21.94 29.97 25.98
CA ASP A 500 23.15 29.22 25.63
C ASP A 500 22.83 27.71 25.61
N VAL A 501 23.37 26.99 24.63
CA VAL A 501 23.13 25.54 24.47
C VAL A 501 24.41 24.77 24.16
N ARG A 502 24.52 23.53 24.67
CA ARG A 502 25.52 22.55 24.24
C ARG A 502 24.87 21.19 24.05
N PHE A 503 25.11 20.57 22.91
CA PHE A 503 24.69 19.20 22.61
C PHE A 503 25.89 18.27 22.78
N ILE A 504 25.79 17.34 23.73
CA ILE A 504 26.87 16.45 24.12
C ILE A 504 26.49 15.02 23.75
N SER A 505 27.21 14.44 22.79
CA SER A 505 26.99 13.10 22.27
C SER A 505 27.60 12.03 23.16
N PHE A 506 26.83 10.97 23.40
CA PHE A 506 27.27 9.70 23.99
C PHE A 506 27.21 8.56 22.95
N GLY A 507 27.34 8.92 21.67
CA GLY A 507 27.34 7.99 20.54
C GLY A 507 25.94 7.59 20.05
N ASN A 508 25.04 7.17 20.93
CA ASN A 508 23.68 6.75 20.55
C ASN A 508 22.62 7.86 20.68
N THR A 509 22.80 8.80 21.60
CA THR A 509 21.92 9.95 21.85
C THR A 509 22.75 11.12 22.34
N CYS A 510 22.13 12.30 22.46
CA CYS A 510 22.77 13.48 23.03
C CYS A 510 22.05 13.98 24.28
N VAL A 511 22.80 14.61 25.17
CA VAL A 511 22.27 15.46 26.24
C VAL A 511 22.46 16.89 25.78
N GLU A 512 21.37 17.64 25.67
CA GLU A 512 21.43 19.08 25.50
C GLU A 512 21.38 19.75 26.89
N VAL A 513 22.39 20.55 27.19
CA VAL A 513 22.39 21.43 28.37
C VAL A 513 22.03 22.84 27.95
N ILE A 514 20.99 23.37 28.59
CA ILE A 514 20.34 24.64 28.27
C ILE A 514 20.56 25.60 29.42
N HIS A 515 20.95 26.83 29.13
CA HIS A 515 21.18 27.85 30.15
C HIS A 515 20.58 29.17 29.72
N PHE A 516 19.64 29.68 30.53
CA PHE A 516 19.11 31.02 30.37
C PHE A 516 19.84 31.92 31.35
N ARG A 517 20.52 32.94 30.84
CA ARG A 517 21.27 33.90 31.66
C ARG A 517 20.87 35.33 31.32
N ASP A 518 21.19 36.25 32.21
CA ASP A 518 21.11 37.67 31.93
C ASP A 518 22.03 38.02 30.75
N ALA A 519 21.48 38.65 29.72
CA ALA A 519 22.18 38.95 28.48
C ALA A 519 23.33 39.95 28.67
N LYS A 520 23.31 40.75 29.74
CA LYS A 520 24.33 41.77 30.05
C LYS A 520 25.46 41.22 30.92
N LEU A 521 25.30 40.04 31.51
CA LEU A 521 26.29 39.41 32.36
C LEU A 521 27.16 38.43 31.57
N SER A 522 28.26 37.98 32.19
CA SER A 522 29.16 37.00 31.56
C SER A 522 28.45 35.66 31.32
N PRO A 523 28.94 34.83 30.38
CA PRO A 523 28.46 33.45 30.20
C PRO A 523 28.47 32.57 31.46
N LYS A 524 29.23 32.96 32.49
CA LYS A 524 29.29 32.29 33.80
C LYS A 524 28.23 32.75 34.80
N ALA A 525 27.30 33.63 34.38
CA ALA A 525 26.21 34.06 35.25
C ALA A 525 25.33 32.88 35.64
N PRO A 526 24.77 32.85 36.86
CA PRO A 526 23.83 31.80 37.24
C PRO A 526 22.60 31.84 36.35
N ASN A 527 21.88 30.72 36.27
CA ASN A 527 20.62 30.67 35.55
C ASN A 527 19.61 31.70 36.13
N VAL A 528 18.85 32.36 35.27
CA VAL A 528 17.84 33.35 35.68
C VAL A 528 16.64 32.73 36.39
N PHE A 529 16.45 31.42 36.23
CA PHE A 529 15.43 30.64 36.92
C PHE A 529 16.01 29.92 38.14
N SER A 530 15.22 29.83 39.20
CA SER A 530 15.61 29.15 40.43
C SER A 530 15.72 27.63 40.22
N LYS A 531 16.60 26.99 40.99
CA LYS A 531 16.72 25.53 41.03
C LYS A 531 15.39 24.89 41.45
N VAL A 532 14.92 23.98 40.62
CA VAL A 532 13.80 23.09 40.94
C VAL A 532 14.33 21.92 41.79
N PRO A 533 13.54 21.36 42.74
CA PRO A 533 14.01 20.25 43.58
C PRO A 533 14.46 19.05 42.75
N SER A 534 15.63 18.47 43.06
CA SER A 534 16.20 17.31 42.36
C SER A 534 15.53 15.97 42.68
N SER A 535 14.41 15.98 43.38
CA SER A 535 13.67 14.77 43.73
C SER A 535 12.99 14.21 42.49
N VAL A 536 13.07 12.90 42.27
CA VAL A 536 12.43 12.21 41.13
C VAL A 536 10.90 12.38 41.07
N GLY A 537 10.27 12.83 42.16
CA GLY A 537 8.85 13.20 42.17
C GLY A 537 8.55 14.53 41.48
N PHE A 538 9.58 15.33 41.19
CA PHE A 538 9.50 16.56 40.40
C PHE A 538 10.26 16.31 39.08
N ALA A 539 9.55 16.24 37.96
CA ALA A 539 10.20 16.23 36.66
C ALA A 539 10.72 17.66 36.40
N ASN A 540 12.04 17.84 36.33
CA ASN A 540 12.70 19.10 35.98
C ASN A 540 12.46 19.45 34.50
N VAL A 541 11.22 19.77 34.12
CA VAL A 541 10.68 20.05 32.77
C VAL A 541 11.67 19.81 31.61
N PRO A 542 12.15 18.56 31.42
CA PRO A 542 13.07 18.28 30.33
C PRO A 542 12.27 18.26 29.04
N HIS A 543 12.93 18.49 27.92
CA HIS A 543 12.30 18.25 26.64
C HIS A 543 12.91 17.03 25.96
N ILE A 544 12.07 16.31 25.22
CA ILE A 544 12.48 15.15 24.45
C ILE A 544 12.43 15.55 22.98
N SER A 545 13.55 15.38 22.29
CA SER A 545 13.64 15.67 20.88
C SER A 545 13.63 14.40 20.05
N PHE A 546 12.68 14.30 19.13
CA PHE A 546 12.53 13.19 18.20
C PHE A 546 13.18 13.52 16.86
N HIS A 547 13.94 12.56 16.35
CA HIS A 547 14.57 12.67 15.04
C HIS A 547 13.56 12.28 13.97
N VAL A 548 13.11 13.25 13.18
CA VAL A 548 12.26 13.02 12.01
C VAL A 548 13.16 12.66 10.82
N LYS A 549 12.72 11.72 9.98
CA LYS A 549 13.50 11.33 8.80
C LYS A 549 13.73 12.51 7.86
N ASP A 550 14.89 12.54 7.22
CA ASP A 550 15.29 13.64 6.31
C ASP A 550 14.41 13.78 5.06
N ASP A 551 13.66 12.74 4.67
CA ASP A 551 12.75 12.75 3.53
C ASP A 551 11.33 13.26 3.87
N VAL A 552 11.10 13.67 5.11
CA VAL A 552 9.80 14.17 5.60
C VAL A 552 9.84 15.68 5.74
N ASP A 553 8.84 16.41 5.22
CA ASP A 553 8.73 17.84 5.53
C ASP A 553 8.24 18.06 6.96
N LEU A 554 8.97 18.87 7.73
CA LEU A 554 8.66 19.12 9.14
C LEU A 554 7.37 19.93 9.35
N ASN A 555 6.98 20.80 8.42
CA ASN A 555 5.70 21.52 8.54
C ASN A 555 4.53 20.56 8.31
N ASP A 556 4.64 19.68 7.31
CA ASP A 556 3.64 18.64 7.06
C ASP A 556 3.54 17.67 8.23
N PHE A 557 4.69 17.23 8.77
CA PHE A 557 4.70 16.34 9.94
C PHE A 557 4.11 17.01 11.18
N ALA A 558 4.40 18.28 11.42
CA ALA A 558 3.82 19.06 12.51
C ALA A 558 2.28 19.13 12.40
N GLN A 559 1.75 19.36 11.20
CA GLN A 559 0.31 19.37 10.96
C GLN A 559 -0.31 17.99 11.16
N MET A 560 0.29 16.95 10.57
CA MET A 560 -0.19 15.58 10.73
C MET A 560 -0.21 15.15 12.21
N LEU A 561 0.79 15.58 12.99
CA LEU A 561 0.86 15.35 14.42
C LEU A 561 -0.28 16.08 15.16
N GLU A 562 -0.45 17.38 14.93
CA GLU A 562 -1.48 18.18 15.60
C GLU A 562 -2.89 17.68 15.23
N ASP A 563 -3.15 17.37 13.95
CA ASP A 563 -4.43 16.84 13.46
C ASP A 563 -4.76 15.46 14.03
N GLU A 564 -3.78 14.53 14.03
CA GLU A 564 -4.00 13.19 14.57
C GLU A 564 -4.26 13.23 16.08
N CYS A 565 -3.56 14.11 16.80
CA CYS A 565 -3.80 14.34 18.22
C CYS A 565 -5.17 14.98 18.46
N GLN A 566 -5.57 15.99 17.70
CA GLN A 566 -6.91 16.59 17.78
C GLN A 566 -8.01 15.57 17.47
N ARG A 567 -7.84 14.75 16.42
CA ARG A 567 -8.76 13.66 16.07
C ARG A 567 -8.93 12.65 17.20
N ARG A 568 -7.88 12.45 18.01
CA ARG A 568 -7.90 11.56 19.19
C ARG A 568 -8.33 12.27 20.48
N GLY A 569 -8.68 13.55 20.43
CA GLY A 569 -9.09 14.34 21.60
C GLY A 569 -7.94 14.86 22.46
N MET A 570 -6.68 14.75 22.01
CA MET A 570 -5.49 15.27 22.68
C MET A 570 -5.30 16.76 22.35
N THR A 571 -6.24 17.61 22.78
CA THR A 571 -6.32 19.02 22.38
C THR A 571 -5.22 19.91 22.95
N ASN A 572 -4.44 19.40 23.92
CA ASN A 572 -3.29 20.11 24.51
C ASN A 572 -1.99 19.92 23.70
N VAL A 573 -1.98 19.01 22.72
CA VAL A 573 -0.87 18.89 21.77
C VAL A 573 -0.96 20.05 20.80
N VAL A 574 -0.01 20.97 20.91
CA VAL A 574 0.00 22.25 20.21
C VAL A 574 1.38 22.49 19.63
N VAL A 575 1.46 22.78 18.33
CA VAL A 575 2.70 23.19 17.67
C VAL A 575 2.86 24.70 17.76
N ASN A 576 3.99 25.17 18.30
CA ASN A 576 4.31 26.58 18.32
C ASN A 576 4.59 27.10 16.90
N LYS A 577 4.26 28.36 16.64
CA LYS A 577 4.56 29.05 15.38
C LYS A 577 5.70 30.04 15.60
N THR A 578 6.57 30.18 14.61
CA THR A 578 7.72 31.11 14.68
C THR A 578 7.29 32.58 14.65
N ILE A 579 6.10 32.90 14.16
CA ILE A 579 5.62 34.30 14.15
C ILE A 579 4.92 34.69 15.45
N HIS A 580 4.89 36.00 15.71
CA HIS A 580 4.09 36.56 16.79
C HIS A 580 2.60 36.40 16.48
N VAL A 581 1.83 36.01 17.49
CA VAL A 581 0.36 35.90 17.46
C VAL A 581 -0.19 36.36 18.80
N ASN A 582 -1.41 36.89 18.81
CA ASN A 582 -2.01 37.49 20.01
C ASN A 582 -2.97 36.55 20.75
N SER A 583 -3.29 35.39 20.16
CA SER A 583 -4.19 34.41 20.77
C SER A 583 -4.00 33.01 20.20
N GLU A 584 -4.47 31.99 20.93
CA GLU A 584 -4.53 30.61 20.44
C GLU A 584 -5.39 30.47 19.18
N ALA A 585 -6.47 31.26 19.07
CA ALA A 585 -7.32 31.28 17.88
C ALA A 585 -6.60 31.83 16.65
N GLU A 586 -5.70 32.80 16.83
CA GLU A 586 -4.84 33.33 15.78
C GLU A 586 -3.76 32.31 15.40
N ARG A 587 -3.09 31.70 16.39
CA ARG A 587 -2.10 30.62 16.17
C ARG A 587 -2.65 29.51 15.29
N ARG A 588 -3.87 29.03 15.56
CA ARG A 588 -4.52 27.96 14.79
C ARG A 588 -4.81 28.32 13.34
N LYS A 589 -4.97 29.61 13.03
CA LYS A 589 -5.21 30.11 11.67
C LYS A 589 -3.91 30.40 10.92
N THR A 590 -2.79 30.48 11.63
CA THR A 590 -1.48 30.71 11.05
C THR A 590 -1.06 29.52 10.17
N GLY A 591 -0.58 29.82 8.97
CA GLY A 591 -0.21 28.84 7.97
C GLY A 591 0.90 27.87 8.39
N LEU A 592 0.97 26.76 7.67
CA LEU A 592 1.93 25.66 7.88
C LEU A 592 3.39 26.10 7.81
N SER A 593 3.69 27.09 6.97
CA SER A 593 5.05 27.58 6.74
C SER A 593 5.77 28.12 7.98
N PHE A 594 5.03 28.42 9.05
CA PHE A 594 5.57 28.97 10.30
C PHE A 594 5.74 27.94 11.42
N ALA A 595 5.57 26.65 11.15
CA ALA A 595 5.72 25.63 12.20
C ALA A 595 7.19 25.33 12.51
N LYS A 596 8.08 25.33 11.51
CA LYS A 596 9.51 25.02 11.67
C LYS A 596 10.41 26.25 11.56
N THR A 597 11.63 26.12 12.09
CA THR A 597 12.76 27.02 11.80
C THR A 597 13.96 26.24 11.26
N GLU A 598 14.87 26.94 10.57
CA GLU A 598 16.18 26.43 10.19
C GLU A 598 17.28 27.36 10.69
N PHE A 599 18.38 26.78 11.17
CA PHE A 599 19.47 27.55 11.77
C PHE A 599 20.66 27.70 10.81
N PRO A 600 21.36 28.84 10.83
CA PRO A 600 22.58 29.06 10.04
C PRO A 600 23.86 28.68 10.80
N GLY A 601 25.01 28.91 10.16
CA GLY A 601 26.34 28.80 10.81
C GLY A 601 26.70 27.36 11.16
N ASP A 602 27.21 27.15 12.37
CA ASP A 602 27.55 25.79 12.83
C ASP A 602 26.31 24.88 12.92
N PHE A 603 25.12 25.48 13.07
CA PHE A 603 23.83 24.81 13.08
C PHE A 603 23.23 24.66 11.68
N ASP A 604 23.95 25.01 10.60
CA ASP A 604 23.48 24.84 9.22
C ASP A 604 23.01 23.40 8.96
N GLY A 605 21.73 23.30 8.56
CA GLY A 605 21.04 22.03 8.33
C GLY A 605 20.33 21.46 9.55
N TRP A 606 20.36 22.14 10.70
CA TRP A 606 19.44 21.88 11.80
C TRP A 606 18.09 22.54 11.51
N ALA A 607 17.04 21.74 11.49
CA ALA A 607 15.66 22.21 11.36
C ALA A 607 14.82 21.61 12.47
N LEU A 608 13.94 22.39 13.10
CA LEU A 608 13.08 21.88 14.16
C LEU A 608 11.74 22.60 14.24
N PHE A 609 10.74 21.92 14.79
CA PHE A 609 9.58 22.57 15.40
C PHE A 609 9.43 22.12 16.85
N TYR A 610 8.78 22.95 17.65
CA TYR A 610 8.50 22.69 19.06
C TYR A 610 7.01 22.45 19.27
N CYS A 611 6.65 21.45 20.06
CA CYS A 611 5.27 21.18 20.41
C CYS A 611 5.11 20.72 21.86
N LYS A 612 3.87 20.72 22.34
CA LYS A 612 3.57 20.13 23.65
C LYS A 612 3.07 18.71 23.52
N GLY A 613 3.49 17.87 24.46
CA GLY A 613 2.91 16.56 24.68
C GLY A 613 1.49 16.63 25.25
N PRO A 614 0.76 15.51 25.25
CA PRO A 614 -0.64 15.46 25.68
C PRO A 614 -0.84 15.88 27.15
N ASN A 615 0.18 15.79 28.01
CA ASN A 615 0.13 16.23 29.41
C ASN A 615 0.95 17.49 29.67
N GLY A 616 1.36 18.22 28.62
CA GLY A 616 2.16 19.44 28.74
C GLY A 616 3.67 19.19 28.82
N GLU A 617 4.13 17.98 28.48
CA GLU A 617 5.56 17.71 28.30
C GLU A 617 6.12 18.57 27.16
N GLN A 618 7.40 18.94 27.23
CA GLN A 618 8.05 19.68 26.16
C GLN A 618 8.59 18.70 25.12
N LEU A 619 8.17 18.86 23.86
CA LEU A 619 8.59 18.00 22.76
C LEU A 619 9.24 18.85 21.67
N GLU A 620 10.32 18.31 21.12
CA GLU A 620 10.94 18.82 19.91
C GLU A 620 10.90 17.74 18.83
N PHE A 621 10.76 18.16 17.58
CA PHE A 621 10.93 17.30 16.42
C PHE A 621 11.91 17.97 15.48
N ASN A 622 13.03 17.31 15.22
CA ASN A 622 14.12 17.90 14.45
C ASN A 622 14.63 17.01 13.32
N GLN A 623 15.41 17.65 12.46
CA GLN A 623 16.22 17.04 11.42
C GLN A 623 17.61 17.63 11.52
N VAL A 624 18.62 16.76 11.38
CA VAL A 624 20.03 17.14 11.49
C VAL A 624 20.72 16.83 10.18
N ARG A 625 20.95 17.86 9.37
CA ARG A 625 21.51 17.77 8.02
C ARG A 625 22.78 18.60 7.89
N ARG A 626 23.41 18.55 6.71
CA ARG A 626 24.52 19.44 6.31
C ARG A 626 25.64 19.56 7.36
N THR A 627 25.90 20.78 7.86
CA THR A 627 27.00 21.09 8.78
C THR A 627 26.71 20.53 10.17
N ALA A 628 25.48 20.68 10.66
CA ALA A 628 25.05 20.09 11.91
C ALA A 628 25.25 18.56 11.89
N LEU A 629 24.85 17.87 10.81
CA LEU A 629 25.05 16.42 10.71
C LEU A 629 26.51 16.01 10.81
N LYS A 630 27.42 16.75 10.16
CA LYS A 630 28.87 16.48 10.26
C LYS A 630 29.35 16.62 11.70
N ASN A 631 28.89 17.64 12.41
CA ASN A 631 29.24 17.93 13.80
C ASN A 631 28.74 16.83 14.76
N PHE A 632 27.50 16.38 14.60
CA PHE A 632 26.95 15.27 15.39
C PHE A 632 27.61 13.93 15.08
N LYS A 633 27.83 13.59 13.79
CA LYS A 633 28.55 12.37 13.41
C LYS A 633 29.99 12.39 13.92
N ARG A 634 30.68 13.52 13.86
CA ARG A 634 32.04 13.69 14.42
C ARG A 634 32.06 13.37 15.92
N ALA A 635 31.19 14.00 16.71
CA ALA A 635 31.14 13.75 18.15
C ALA A 635 30.75 12.30 18.49
N GLN A 636 29.80 11.71 17.75
CA GLN A 636 29.48 10.29 17.86
C GLN A 636 30.72 9.41 17.60
N GLN A 637 31.46 9.68 16.53
CA GLN A 637 32.64 8.91 16.14
C GLN A 637 33.76 9.07 17.17
N GLU A 638 34.01 10.27 17.67
CA GLU A 638 34.97 10.53 18.75
C GLU A 638 34.59 9.78 20.03
N TYR A 639 33.30 9.74 20.39
CA TYR A 639 32.82 8.98 21.54
C TYR A 639 32.97 7.46 21.34
N ASN A 640 32.61 6.95 20.15
CA ASN A 640 32.80 5.55 19.78
C ASN A 640 34.29 5.14 19.86
N GLN A 641 35.19 5.99 19.36
CA GLN A 641 36.64 5.79 19.43
C GLN A 641 37.14 5.78 20.88
N LEU A 642 36.70 6.74 21.70
CA LEU A 642 37.09 6.83 23.12
C LEU A 642 36.67 5.59 23.91
N THR A 643 35.49 5.05 23.63
CA THR A 643 34.87 3.98 24.42
C THR A 643 35.01 2.58 23.82
N GLY A 644 35.55 2.46 22.60
CA GLY A 644 35.58 1.20 21.85
C GLY A 644 34.19 0.69 21.43
N ARG A 645 33.18 1.56 21.42
CA ARG A 645 31.81 1.25 21.01
C ARG A 645 31.61 1.55 19.51
N ASN A 646 30.51 1.07 18.96
CA ASN A 646 30.15 1.30 17.57
C ASN A 646 28.66 1.61 17.44
N PHE A 647 28.24 2.76 17.99
CA PHE A 647 26.89 3.26 17.80
C PHE A 647 26.74 3.84 16.40
N PRO A 648 25.84 3.30 15.56
CA PRO A 648 25.57 3.86 14.24
C PRO A 648 24.72 5.14 14.36
N TRP A 649 24.86 6.04 13.40
CA TRP A 649 23.90 7.14 13.25
C TRP A 649 22.54 6.62 12.82
N ALA A 650 21.45 7.26 13.24
CA ALA A 650 20.09 6.72 13.08
C ALA A 650 19.71 6.41 11.62
N SER A 651 20.10 7.25 10.66
CA SER A 651 19.89 7.00 9.23
C SER A 651 20.86 5.97 8.62
N ASP A 652 21.99 5.70 9.28
CA ASP A 652 22.97 4.69 8.85
C ASP A 652 22.62 3.30 9.42
N ALA A 653 21.74 3.22 10.42
CA ALA A 653 21.36 2.00 11.13
C ALA A 653 20.41 1.08 10.34
N ILE A 654 19.87 1.54 9.20
CA ILE A 654 18.92 0.79 8.36
C ILE A 654 19.58 0.41 7.03
N LYS A 655 20.46 -0.61 7.08
CA LYS A 655 20.73 -1.55 5.98
C LYS A 655 20.94 -2.95 6.57
N GLU A 656 20.25 -3.94 6.01
CA GLU A 656 19.91 -5.25 6.59
C GLU A 656 21.09 -6.20 6.88
N ASN A 657 20.86 -7.14 7.81
CA ASN A 657 21.65 -8.37 8.02
C ASN A 657 23.11 -8.20 8.47
N GLY A 658 23.35 -7.39 9.50
CA GLY A 658 24.37 -7.74 10.51
C GLY A 658 25.85 -7.50 10.16
N ASN A 659 26.22 -6.65 9.19
CA ASN A 659 27.59 -6.14 9.10
C ASN A 659 27.67 -4.73 8.48
N MET A 660 28.44 -3.83 9.13
CA MET A 660 28.61 -2.41 8.76
C MET A 660 29.83 -2.16 7.86
N MET A 661 29.69 -1.27 6.85
CA MET A 661 30.78 -0.41 6.33
C MET A 661 30.26 0.91 5.73
N THR A 662 31.10 1.94 5.80
CA THR A 662 30.86 3.40 5.65
C THR A 662 31.08 3.98 4.24
N ALA A 663 30.36 5.06 3.85
CA ALA A 663 30.76 6.07 2.83
C ALA A 663 29.76 7.26 2.80
N THR A 664 30.10 8.47 3.30
CA THR A 664 30.61 9.70 2.62
C THR A 664 29.63 10.54 1.76
N THR A 665 29.18 11.66 2.35
CA THR A 665 29.06 13.08 1.88
C THR A 665 28.25 13.55 0.63
N THR A 666 27.28 14.45 0.94
CA THR A 666 26.78 15.71 0.28
C THR A 666 25.71 15.75 -0.85
N LYS A 667 24.54 16.33 -0.46
CA LYS A 667 23.57 17.29 -1.11
C LYS A 667 23.12 17.10 -2.58
N TRP A 668 21.80 16.93 -2.79
CA TRP A 668 20.87 17.71 -3.65
C TRP A 668 19.45 17.09 -3.57
N GLU A 669 18.37 17.87 -3.50
CA GLU A 669 16.99 17.38 -3.30
C GLU A 669 16.34 16.88 -4.62
N TRP A 670 15.69 15.71 -4.55
CA TRP A 670 14.97 15.06 -5.65
C TRP A 670 13.50 14.69 -5.24
N PRO A 671 12.53 14.67 -6.18
CA PRO A 671 11.09 14.58 -5.92
C PRO A 671 10.54 13.14 -5.74
N HIS A 672 11.28 12.23 -5.09
CA HIS A 672 11.02 10.78 -5.13
C HIS A 672 9.88 10.23 -4.23
N THR A 673 8.83 11.00 -3.89
CA THR A 673 7.67 10.43 -3.18
C THR A 673 6.57 9.89 -4.12
N LYS A 674 6.80 9.83 -5.43
CA LYS A 674 5.91 9.07 -6.32
C LYS A 674 6.26 7.59 -6.24
N LYS A 675 5.38 6.82 -5.60
CA LYS A 675 5.39 5.36 -5.67
C LYS A 675 5.49 4.94 -7.14
N TRP A 676 6.42 4.05 -7.44
CA TRP A 676 6.53 3.41 -8.74
C TRP A 676 5.15 2.82 -9.09
N PRO A 677 4.71 2.89 -10.37
CA PRO A 677 3.49 2.20 -10.75
C PRO A 677 3.63 0.70 -10.40
N LYS A 678 2.51 0.03 -10.12
CA LYS A 678 2.50 -1.36 -9.67
C LYS A 678 2.85 -2.30 -10.84
N TYR A 679 4.13 -2.43 -11.15
CA TYR A 679 4.67 -3.47 -12.01
C TYR A 679 5.17 -4.62 -11.14
N SER A 680 4.74 -5.85 -11.42
CA SER A 680 5.10 -7.07 -10.68
C SER A 680 5.95 -8.00 -11.56
N GLY A 681 7.01 -8.57 -10.98
CA GLY A 681 7.87 -9.56 -11.63
C GLY A 681 9.29 -9.52 -11.07
N SER A 682 9.89 -10.68 -10.81
CA SER A 682 11.20 -10.78 -10.13
C SER A 682 12.30 -9.98 -10.84
N LYS A 683 12.34 -10.00 -12.18
CA LYS A 683 13.30 -9.20 -12.98
C LYS A 683 13.02 -7.71 -12.94
N VAL A 684 11.74 -7.32 -12.95
CA VAL A 684 11.34 -5.93 -12.84
C VAL A 684 11.76 -5.35 -11.49
N ASP A 685 11.61 -6.11 -10.39
CA ASP A 685 12.05 -5.68 -9.07
C ASP A 685 13.57 -5.52 -8.97
N ILE A 686 14.34 -6.39 -9.62
CA ILE A 686 15.79 -6.24 -9.76
C ILE A 686 16.13 -4.93 -10.49
N LEU A 687 15.38 -4.57 -11.54
CA LEU A 687 15.59 -3.31 -12.26
C LEU A 687 15.22 -2.09 -11.43
N LYS A 688 14.15 -2.14 -10.62
CA LYS A 688 13.85 -1.04 -9.68
C LYS A 688 15.01 -0.81 -8.72
N GLN A 689 15.61 -1.89 -8.21
CA GLN A 689 16.77 -1.81 -7.33
C GLN A 689 18.02 -1.28 -8.05
N LEU A 690 18.25 -1.70 -9.31
CA LEU A 690 19.31 -1.16 -10.16
C LEU A 690 19.14 0.36 -10.33
N PHE A 691 17.94 0.82 -10.68
CA PHE A 691 17.66 2.24 -10.86
C PHE A 691 17.85 3.03 -9.56
N LEU A 692 17.39 2.51 -8.42
CA LEU A 692 17.66 3.11 -7.11
C LEU A 692 19.17 3.19 -6.81
N ALA A 693 19.96 2.19 -7.23
CA ALA A 693 21.41 2.23 -7.10
C ALA A 693 22.05 3.31 -8.01
N GLY A 694 21.49 3.53 -9.20
CA GLY A 694 21.87 4.63 -10.10
C GLY A 694 21.50 6.00 -9.54
N GLU A 695 20.30 6.15 -8.98
CA GLU A 695 19.81 7.39 -8.34
C GLU A 695 20.62 7.76 -7.09
N ALA A 696 21.14 6.76 -6.38
CA ALA A 696 22.06 6.95 -5.28
C ALA A 696 23.48 7.40 -5.72
N MET A 697 23.71 7.60 -7.02
CA MET A 697 24.99 8.01 -7.62
C MET A 697 26.17 7.13 -7.20
N ASN A 698 25.89 5.86 -6.90
CA ASN A 698 26.90 4.91 -6.41
C ASN A 698 27.18 3.84 -7.47
N VAL A 699 28.17 4.11 -8.32
CA VAL A 699 28.56 3.20 -9.40
C VAL A 699 29.01 1.82 -8.90
N ASN A 700 29.57 1.73 -7.68
CA ASN A 700 29.97 0.45 -7.11
C ASN A 700 28.77 -0.45 -6.79
N ASN A 701 27.69 0.12 -6.26
CA ASN A 701 26.44 -0.62 -6.04
C ASN A 701 25.73 -0.92 -7.36
N PHE A 702 25.77 0.02 -8.31
CA PHE A 702 25.14 -0.14 -9.62
C PHE A 702 25.72 -1.33 -10.40
N VAL A 703 27.05 -1.48 -10.43
CA VAL A 703 27.66 -2.60 -11.17
C VAL A 703 27.41 -3.98 -10.55
N GLU A 704 26.98 -4.06 -9.28
CA GLU A 704 26.69 -5.35 -8.66
C GLU A 704 25.51 -6.06 -9.29
N PHE A 705 24.65 -5.37 -10.02
CA PHE A 705 23.54 -5.98 -10.75
C PHE A 705 23.96 -6.69 -12.04
N PHE A 706 25.21 -6.52 -12.49
CA PHE A 706 25.70 -7.02 -13.78
C PHE A 706 26.54 -8.30 -13.66
N THR A 707 26.61 -9.07 -14.75
CA THR A 707 27.60 -10.15 -14.89
C THR A 707 29.01 -9.58 -15.06
N GLU A 708 30.06 -10.36 -14.77
CA GLU A 708 31.45 -9.92 -14.91
C GLU A 708 31.83 -9.55 -16.36
N ASP A 709 31.17 -10.18 -17.33
CA ASP A 709 31.37 -10.04 -18.78
C ASP A 709 30.28 -9.20 -19.47
N CYS A 710 29.51 -8.42 -18.71
CA CYS A 710 28.33 -7.71 -19.23
C CYS A 710 28.67 -6.71 -20.36
N LEU A 711 27.70 -6.47 -21.25
CA LEU A 711 27.73 -5.38 -22.23
C LEU A 711 26.92 -4.20 -21.72
N TYR A 712 27.50 -2.99 -21.74
CA TYR A 712 26.79 -1.76 -21.38
C TYR A 712 26.96 -0.70 -22.47
N GLN A 713 25.87 -0.04 -22.84
CA GLN A 713 25.88 1.08 -23.76
C GLN A 713 24.92 2.18 -23.32
N PHE A 714 25.43 3.40 -23.19
CA PHE A 714 24.65 4.57 -22.81
C PHE A 714 24.51 5.54 -23.98
N GLY A 715 23.30 5.74 -24.49
CA GLY A 715 23.03 6.56 -25.67
C GLY A 715 23.94 6.19 -26.86
N ASN A 716 24.56 7.21 -27.45
CA ASN A 716 25.50 7.05 -28.56
C ASN A 716 26.97 6.89 -28.12
N PHE A 717 27.25 6.72 -26.83
CA PHE A 717 28.62 6.48 -26.36
C PHE A 717 29.12 5.07 -26.79
N PRO A 718 30.45 4.86 -26.85
CA PRO A 718 31.01 3.55 -27.15
C PRO A 718 30.51 2.48 -26.20
N VAL A 719 30.34 1.26 -26.72
CA VAL A 719 30.02 0.08 -25.90
C VAL A 719 31.20 -0.21 -24.97
N VAL A 720 30.89 -0.52 -23.71
CA VAL A 720 31.88 -0.97 -22.72
C VAL A 720 31.51 -2.35 -22.20
N TYR A 721 32.54 -3.06 -21.72
CA TYR A 721 32.43 -4.44 -21.29
C TYR A 721 32.90 -4.61 -19.84
N GLY A 722 32.16 -5.43 -19.11
CA GLY A 722 32.40 -5.79 -17.72
C GLY A 722 32.22 -4.64 -16.73
N LYS A 723 32.18 -5.00 -15.44
CA LYS A 723 31.94 -4.05 -14.34
C LYS A 723 32.96 -2.89 -14.34
N GLN A 724 34.23 -3.18 -14.61
CA GLN A 724 35.27 -2.15 -14.64
C GLN A 724 35.04 -1.17 -15.81
N GLY A 725 34.66 -1.65 -16.99
CA GLY A 725 34.35 -0.78 -18.13
C GLY A 725 33.16 0.15 -17.85
N ILE A 726 32.14 -0.33 -17.14
CA ILE A 726 31.02 0.51 -16.67
C ILE A 726 31.54 1.60 -15.71
N LYS A 727 32.37 1.24 -14.73
CA LYS A 727 32.95 2.22 -13.78
C LYS A 727 33.78 3.29 -14.49
N ASP A 728 34.67 2.87 -15.38
CA ASP A 728 35.56 3.77 -16.11
C ASP A 728 34.75 4.72 -17.02
N SER A 729 33.73 4.22 -17.72
CA SER A 729 32.87 5.04 -18.58
C SER A 729 31.94 5.99 -17.82
N SER A 730 31.63 5.67 -16.56
CA SER A 730 30.75 6.48 -15.72
C SER A 730 31.46 7.71 -15.14
N ALA A 731 32.79 7.77 -15.13
CA ALA A 731 33.54 8.86 -14.50
C ALA A 731 33.16 10.25 -15.05
N GLY A 732 33.15 10.40 -16.38
CA GLY A 732 32.79 11.68 -17.02
C GLY A 732 31.31 12.06 -16.88
N PHE A 733 30.43 11.07 -16.65
CA PHE A 733 29.02 11.33 -16.31
C PHE A 733 28.90 11.85 -14.86
N LEU A 734 29.56 11.18 -13.91
CA LEU A 734 29.55 11.54 -12.49
C LEU A 734 30.25 12.88 -12.20
N GLU A 735 31.21 13.31 -13.02
CA GLU A 735 31.82 14.64 -12.92
C GLU A 735 30.86 15.78 -13.27
N LYS A 736 29.81 15.51 -14.06
CA LYS A 736 28.86 16.52 -14.55
C LYS A 736 27.49 16.43 -13.90
N CYS A 737 27.07 15.24 -13.50
CA CYS A 737 25.75 14.95 -12.98
C CYS A 737 25.78 14.84 -11.45
N GLU A 738 25.03 15.70 -10.76
CA GLU A 738 24.86 15.70 -9.31
C GLU A 738 23.86 14.65 -8.84
N GLY A 739 22.85 14.36 -9.67
CA GLY A 739 21.89 13.31 -9.42
C GLY A 739 21.01 13.01 -10.62
N LEU A 740 20.23 11.94 -10.54
CA LEU A 740 19.25 11.55 -11.55
C LEU A 740 18.03 10.89 -10.92
N HIS A 741 16.92 10.80 -11.67
CA HIS A 741 15.72 10.06 -11.29
C HIS A 741 15.01 9.43 -12.48
N HIS A 742 14.56 8.19 -12.32
CA HIS A 742 13.80 7.44 -13.31
C HIS A 742 12.30 7.54 -13.04
N HIS A 743 11.55 7.98 -14.05
CA HIS A 743 10.09 8.02 -14.07
C HIS A 743 9.58 6.94 -15.01
N ILE A 744 9.44 5.70 -14.51
CA ILE A 744 8.97 4.57 -15.33
C ILE A 744 7.56 4.83 -15.85
N LYS A 745 7.39 4.70 -17.17
CA LYS A 745 6.12 4.82 -17.87
C LYS A 745 5.55 3.45 -18.23
N ASN A 746 6.38 2.56 -18.75
CA ASN A 746 5.98 1.22 -19.17
C ASN A 746 7.11 0.21 -18.97
N VAL A 747 6.74 -1.05 -18.77
CA VAL A 747 7.65 -2.19 -18.68
C VAL A 747 7.08 -3.33 -19.51
N TRP A 748 7.89 -3.90 -20.40
CA TRP A 748 7.56 -5.10 -21.15
C TRP A 748 8.58 -6.18 -20.86
N GLN A 749 8.13 -7.42 -20.70
CA GLN A 749 9.01 -8.58 -20.55
C GLN A 749 8.69 -9.60 -21.66
N PRO A 750 9.24 -9.43 -22.88
CA PRO A 750 8.95 -10.32 -24.00
C PRO A 750 9.44 -11.76 -23.80
N SER A 751 10.42 -11.97 -22.92
CA SER A 751 10.91 -13.29 -22.53
C SER A 751 11.43 -13.27 -21.09
N GLU A 752 11.73 -14.44 -20.51
CA GLU A 752 12.33 -14.53 -19.18
C GLU A 752 13.65 -13.76 -19.06
N GLU A 753 14.38 -13.65 -20.17
CA GLU A 753 15.71 -13.05 -20.25
C GLU A 753 15.71 -11.60 -20.71
N LEU A 754 14.61 -11.04 -21.25
CA LEU A 754 14.59 -9.69 -21.82
C LEU A 754 13.50 -8.83 -21.16
N VAL A 755 13.92 -7.67 -20.66
CA VAL A 755 13.02 -6.61 -20.19
C VAL A 755 13.29 -5.33 -20.99
N ILE A 756 12.21 -4.66 -21.42
CA ILE A 756 12.25 -3.37 -22.09
C ILE A 756 11.51 -2.37 -21.20
N ILE A 757 12.11 -1.21 -20.97
CA ILE A 757 11.56 -0.18 -20.09
C ILE A 757 11.48 1.13 -20.84
N GLU A 758 10.31 1.76 -20.83
CA GLU A 758 10.13 3.13 -21.30
C GLU A 758 9.98 4.05 -20.08
N MET A 759 10.74 5.14 -20.07
CA MET A 759 10.78 6.08 -18.95
C MET A 759 11.13 7.50 -19.39
N GLU A 760 10.85 8.46 -18.52
CA GLU A 760 11.54 9.75 -18.56
C GLU A 760 12.63 9.71 -17.48
N VAL A 761 13.83 10.20 -17.78
CA VAL A 761 14.89 10.34 -16.78
C VAL A 761 15.18 11.81 -16.60
N THR A 762 15.04 12.28 -15.36
CA THR A 762 15.44 13.62 -15.00
C THR A 762 16.90 13.57 -14.52
N TYR A 763 17.71 14.53 -14.94
CA TYR A 763 19.11 14.70 -14.54
C TYR A 763 19.30 16.09 -13.93
N VAL A 764 20.12 16.16 -12.88
CA VAL A 764 20.59 17.41 -12.27
C VAL A 764 22.09 17.49 -12.47
N ARG A 765 22.58 18.66 -12.92
CA ARG A 765 24.01 18.97 -12.97
C ARG A 765 24.45 19.72 -11.72
N HIS A 766 25.75 19.65 -11.40
CA HIS A 766 26.35 20.40 -10.29
C HIS A 766 26.22 21.94 -10.38
N ASP A 767 25.88 22.47 -11.56
CA ASP A 767 25.58 23.90 -11.76
C ASP A 767 24.10 24.25 -11.49
N GLY A 768 23.30 23.29 -11.01
CA GLY A 768 21.89 23.43 -10.68
C GLY A 768 20.93 23.30 -11.87
N LYS A 769 21.42 23.07 -13.10
CA LYS A 769 20.56 22.86 -14.27
C LYS A 769 19.88 21.49 -14.23
N VAL A 770 18.61 21.45 -14.62
CA VAL A 770 17.76 20.25 -14.62
C VAL A 770 17.27 19.94 -16.03
N PHE A 771 17.36 18.68 -16.45
CA PHE A 771 16.88 18.18 -17.74
C PHE A 771 15.97 16.99 -17.50
N THR A 772 14.83 16.89 -18.17
CA THR A 772 14.03 15.65 -18.21
C THR A 772 13.98 15.16 -19.64
N LEU A 773 14.47 13.94 -19.86
CA LEU A 773 14.73 13.40 -21.18
C LEU A 773 14.02 12.04 -21.34
N PRO A 774 13.35 11.78 -22.47
CA PRO A 774 12.78 10.48 -22.75
C PRO A 774 13.88 9.43 -22.91
N CYS A 775 13.62 8.23 -22.42
CA CYS A 775 14.58 7.14 -22.37
C CYS A 775 13.89 5.79 -22.57
N ALA A 776 14.54 4.90 -23.30
CA ALA A 776 14.13 3.50 -23.39
C ALA A 776 15.32 2.59 -23.14
N ASP A 777 15.15 1.59 -22.27
CA ASP A 777 16.18 0.61 -21.96
C ASP A 777 15.81 -0.75 -22.54
N THR A 778 16.80 -1.44 -23.07
CA THR A 778 16.71 -2.89 -23.32
C THR A 778 17.69 -3.60 -22.41
N VAL A 779 17.17 -4.51 -21.59
CA VAL A 779 17.93 -5.17 -20.52
C VAL A 779 17.83 -6.68 -20.67
N ARG A 780 18.97 -7.35 -20.88
CA ARG A 780 19.04 -8.82 -20.91
C ARG A 780 19.63 -9.37 -19.62
N PHE A 781 19.03 -10.44 -19.15
CA PHE A 781 19.40 -11.17 -17.95
C PHE A 781 20.06 -12.51 -18.27
N LYS A 782 20.99 -12.91 -17.41
CA LYS A 782 21.54 -14.25 -17.30
C LYS A 782 21.41 -14.69 -15.84
N GLY A 783 20.40 -15.52 -15.55
CA GLY A 783 19.96 -15.72 -14.17
C GLY A 783 19.51 -14.38 -13.57
N ASP A 784 19.88 -14.09 -12.33
CA ASP A 784 19.48 -12.85 -11.61
C ASP A 784 20.44 -11.67 -11.81
N LYS A 785 21.30 -11.73 -12.83
CA LYS A 785 22.25 -10.65 -13.19
C LYS A 785 22.00 -10.16 -14.62
N ILE A 786 22.34 -8.91 -14.86
CA ILE A 786 22.21 -8.24 -16.15
C ILE A 786 23.45 -8.55 -16.99
N SER A 787 23.26 -9.23 -18.12
CA SER A 787 24.33 -9.52 -19.08
C SER A 787 24.44 -8.45 -20.16
N GLU A 788 23.37 -7.71 -20.44
CA GLU A 788 23.36 -6.62 -21.41
C GLU A 788 22.41 -5.50 -20.97
N LEU A 789 22.88 -4.25 -20.98
CA LEU A 789 22.04 -3.06 -20.83
C LEU A 789 22.37 -2.05 -21.93
N ARG A 790 21.36 -1.71 -22.74
CA ARG A 790 21.44 -0.61 -23.69
C ARG A 790 20.40 0.43 -23.37
N ILE A 791 20.88 1.65 -23.18
CA ILE A 791 20.09 2.81 -22.82
C ILE A 791 19.97 3.70 -24.06
N PHE A 792 18.76 3.89 -24.57
CA PHE A 792 18.45 4.71 -25.72
C PHE A 792 17.91 6.05 -25.25
N MET A 793 18.71 7.09 -25.40
CA MET A 793 18.30 8.46 -25.11
C MET A 793 19.21 9.47 -25.82
N ASP A 794 18.71 10.69 -26.01
CA ASP A 794 19.54 11.84 -26.36
C ASP A 794 20.02 12.55 -25.08
N ILE A 795 21.21 12.18 -24.61
CA ILE A 795 21.82 12.75 -23.41
C ILE A 795 22.60 14.05 -23.69
N MET A 796 22.76 14.46 -24.95
CA MET A 796 23.56 15.63 -25.31
C MET A 796 23.15 16.92 -24.58
N PRO A 797 21.87 17.20 -24.31
CA PRO A 797 21.47 18.37 -23.51
C PRO A 797 22.13 18.44 -22.13
N MET A 798 22.49 17.30 -21.53
CA MET A 798 23.21 17.26 -20.24
C MET A 798 24.70 17.63 -20.41
N PHE A 799 25.31 17.31 -21.55
CA PHE A 799 26.75 17.48 -21.78
C PHE A 799 27.15 18.79 -22.46
N THR A 800 26.20 19.56 -23.01
CA THR A 800 26.48 20.86 -23.65
C THR A 800 26.92 21.90 -22.63
N THR A 801 27.98 22.63 -22.95
CA THR A 801 28.42 23.83 -22.23
C THR A 801 27.61 25.03 -22.74
N PRO A 802 27.25 26.04 -21.93
CA PRO A 802 26.73 27.29 -22.47
C PRO A 802 27.65 27.93 -23.51
#